data_AF-A0A560W282-F1
#
_entry.id   AF-A0A560W282-F1
#
_cell.length_a   1.000
_cell.length_b   1.000
_cell.length_c   1.000
_cell.angle_alpha   90.00
_cell.angle_beta   90.00
_cell.angle_gamma   90.00
#
_symmetry.space_group_name_H-M   'P 1'
#
loop_
_entity.id
_entity.type
_entity.pdbx_description
1 polymer ?
#
loop_
_entity_poly.entity_id
_entity_poly.type
_entity_poly.pdbx_seq_one_letter_code
_entity_poly.pdbx_strand_id
1 'polypeptide(L)'
;MTRSIYRQHGDVLVLRAAALPVGARPDGWPDAESPEDCRRWLARVWADDSFTEALRAASSGLVTFVEQILHDHSVTPKRVRSATLSVAGYLLRATSRPTPFGLFAGVALADVGPVTADVGKEHQAVARPDTLWVDHVRRVLERRADVLPHLTIQVSTLAFQRGDAIVLSRSGGRLASAPLTRPLVALLKAAAAPTTGRRLLDVLADMGGTAEQATRLIKQALDDGYLTSDLVAPMTVADPAGHMVRLLRPYADTLDADTVRILDGLEEIELGLAAHNRAPGPAEARRLRDQTDSAMEKLQAGDCRNRISLDLRLDARVSVPRQVLDEVERAASALVRLTRAQGESPAWADFQAQFWERYGVGVLVPVRDAADLAAGAGLPADYPMSGWSLPPLTVLPRDELLAARAMQAAVTGAREIVLTERDIDDLAKDAPDGPTVPHVKIGFRVRAASEQAVSSGDFVVDVRPAWTAGVLSGRFTAVLGTALSDLYRTLPTMTEGALHAQLSVMPDFPHAQNVSRIPALLPYVIPVGETRTPADCLIDIDDLAVYSTGRALHLVSMSRRRIVEPHVLHPLALEKQVSPLARFLAQLGRGFATAWTEFDWGPAAAALPYLPRVRYRRTVLSPARWRLAAADLPAGPFNPAWHKALKQWAGTWRCPARVQLQDDDRTMPLDLAEPLHARLIHQHLRRRPQAVLTEDVSDEDLGWLGHAHELTLPLATTRSPAPAPGPDARPRRDQPGHGPARRSRPAVDAGEGVHPPHRHGPDHHRPAAPAARRPRHRSGVVRAVPVPAGDRPPPHPRPHRHPGRPGCHAAGSVRMDAPAHRGWTRIPAHPRRLPARGRPLRHRSSHGRGRGRVRRRQPRHPLRPYRPARPGAGNAVRPEHDRYRGGIPRHTRRPHLDGAHPRAWHRSPRHHPADHRPGRHRPAPPQRHITPR
;
A
#
# COMPACT_ATOMS: atom_id res chain seq x y z
N MET A 1 9.84 -38.69 -4.72
CA MET A 1 9.63 -37.43 -3.96
C MET A 1 9.82 -36.26 -4.91
N THR A 2 8.79 -35.44 -5.06
CA THR A 2 8.81 -34.14 -5.74
C THR A 2 9.84 -33.23 -5.05
N ARG A 3 10.73 -32.56 -5.80
CA ARG A 3 11.66 -31.57 -5.23
C ARG A 3 10.85 -30.34 -4.79
N SER A 4 11.07 -29.84 -3.57
CA SER A 4 10.42 -28.62 -3.08
C SER A 4 10.78 -27.43 -3.98
N ILE A 5 9.78 -26.69 -4.46
CA ILE A 5 9.94 -25.54 -5.36
C ILE A 5 10.46 -24.32 -4.58
N TYR A 6 10.17 -24.26 -3.29
CA TYR A 6 10.70 -23.29 -2.32
C TYR A 6 11.40 -24.00 -1.16
N ARG A 7 12.39 -23.34 -0.57
CA ARG A 7 13.05 -23.70 0.70
C ARG A 7 13.23 -22.46 1.57
N GLN A 8 13.51 -22.65 2.86
CA GLN A 8 13.90 -21.53 3.73
C GLN A 8 15.12 -20.78 3.17
N HIS A 9 15.10 -19.46 3.31
CA HIS A 9 16.23 -18.59 2.94
C HIS A 9 16.85 -18.00 4.20
N GLY A 10 17.95 -18.62 4.67
CA GLY A 10 18.52 -18.38 5.99
C GLY A 10 17.67 -18.95 7.14
N ASP A 11 18.17 -18.79 8.36
CA ASP A 11 17.62 -19.43 9.56
C ASP A 11 16.91 -18.45 10.51
N VAL A 12 16.66 -17.21 10.06
CA VAL A 12 16.07 -16.14 10.88
C VAL A 12 14.55 -16.11 10.73
N LEU A 13 13.83 -16.57 11.77
CA LEU A 13 12.38 -16.39 11.88
C LEU A 13 12.06 -15.06 12.59
N VAL A 14 10.89 -14.49 12.28
CA VAL A 14 10.32 -13.39 13.08
C VAL A 14 9.01 -13.86 13.68
N LEU A 15 8.98 -13.93 15.01
CA LEU A 15 7.76 -14.09 15.80
C LEU A 15 6.96 -12.79 15.78
N ARG A 16 5.65 -12.91 15.62
CA ARG A 16 4.66 -11.85 15.82
C ARG A 16 3.63 -12.42 16.79
N ALA A 17 3.41 -11.80 17.94
CA ALA A 17 2.48 -12.33 18.94
C ALA A 17 1.70 -11.23 19.66
N ALA A 18 0.51 -11.60 20.14
CA ALA A 18 -0.28 -10.81 21.08
C ALA A 18 0.50 -10.64 22.40
N ALA A 19 0.48 -9.44 22.97
CA ALA A 19 1.18 -9.14 24.22
C ALA A 19 0.46 -9.74 25.45
N LEU A 20 -0.87 -9.85 25.39
CA LEU A 20 -1.63 -10.57 26.41
C LEU A 20 -1.78 -12.06 26.01
N PRO A 21 -1.68 -13.00 26.98
CA PRO A 21 -1.92 -14.41 26.72
C PRO A 21 -3.39 -14.67 26.36
N VAL A 22 -3.67 -15.83 25.77
CA VAL A 22 -5.04 -16.21 25.36
C VAL A 22 -6.01 -16.28 26.54
N GLY A 23 -5.50 -16.62 27.74
CA GLY A 23 -6.25 -16.66 28.99
C GLY A 23 -6.56 -15.30 29.63
N ALA A 24 -6.04 -14.18 29.11
CA ALA A 24 -6.35 -12.84 29.62
C ALA A 24 -7.69 -12.27 29.07
N ARG A 25 -8.63 -13.14 28.67
CA ARG A 25 -9.97 -12.74 28.24
C ARG A 25 -10.92 -12.69 29.45
N PRO A 26 -11.89 -11.78 29.49
CA PRO A 26 -12.85 -11.72 30.59
C PRO A 26 -13.78 -12.94 30.57
N ASP A 27 -14.02 -13.54 31.74
CA ASP A 27 -14.92 -14.69 31.92
C ASP A 27 -16.39 -14.39 31.58
N GLY A 28 -16.75 -13.10 31.48
CA GLY A 28 -18.11 -12.66 31.19
C GLY A 28 -18.18 -11.30 30.50
N TRP A 29 -19.08 -11.20 29.54
CA TRP A 29 -19.42 -9.98 28.80
C TRP A 29 -20.70 -9.35 29.37
N PRO A 30 -20.90 -8.03 29.25
CA PRO A 30 -22.10 -7.37 29.72
C PRO A 30 -23.24 -7.48 28.71
N ASP A 31 -24.48 -7.36 29.17
CA ASP A 31 -25.58 -7.05 28.27
C ASP A 31 -25.37 -5.66 27.64
N ALA A 32 -25.06 -5.65 26.34
CA ALA A 32 -24.82 -4.44 25.57
C ALA A 32 -26.03 -3.50 25.49
N GLU A 33 -27.25 -3.99 25.75
CA GLU A 33 -28.45 -3.16 25.82
C GLU A 33 -28.77 -2.68 27.27
N SER A 34 -28.08 -3.20 28.30
CA SER A 34 -28.13 -2.72 29.69
C SER A 34 -27.01 -1.69 30.00
N PRO A 35 -27.31 -0.40 30.22
CA PRO A 35 -26.29 0.62 30.43
C PRO A 35 -25.56 0.51 31.78
N GLU A 36 -26.22 -0.04 32.79
CA GLU A 36 -25.65 -0.27 34.12
C GLU A 36 -24.65 -1.43 34.09
N ASP A 37 -25.03 -2.55 33.46
CA ASP A 37 -24.15 -3.70 33.33
C ASP A 37 -22.94 -3.39 32.44
N CYS A 38 -23.15 -2.63 31.36
CA CYS A 38 -22.07 -2.01 30.58
C CYS A 38 -21.11 -1.18 31.45
N ARG A 39 -21.61 -0.34 32.37
CA ARG A 39 -20.75 0.44 33.28
C ARG A 39 -19.99 -0.44 34.26
N ARG A 40 -20.64 -1.44 34.88
CA ARG A 40 -19.97 -2.40 35.79
C ARG A 40 -18.84 -3.16 35.09
N TRP A 41 -19.08 -3.62 33.86
CA TRP A 41 -18.06 -4.31 33.09
C TRP A 41 -16.93 -3.36 32.64
N LEU A 42 -17.23 -2.14 32.19
CA LEU A 42 -16.21 -1.14 31.88
C LEU A 42 -15.36 -0.82 33.12
N ALA A 43 -15.96 -0.70 34.32
CA ALA A 43 -15.23 -0.48 35.56
C ALA A 43 -14.28 -1.64 35.91
N ARG A 44 -14.71 -2.90 35.71
CA ARG A 44 -13.84 -4.08 35.89
C ARG A 44 -12.68 -4.11 34.88
N VAL A 45 -12.94 -3.78 33.62
CA VAL A 45 -11.89 -3.70 32.58
C VAL A 45 -10.90 -2.57 32.88
N TRP A 46 -11.36 -1.46 33.46
CA TRP A 46 -10.50 -0.34 33.89
C TRP A 46 -9.67 -0.62 35.14
N ALA A 47 -9.87 -1.76 35.80
CA ALA A 47 -9.01 -2.21 36.90
C ALA A 47 -7.80 -3.05 36.42
N ASP A 48 -7.72 -3.40 35.13
CA ASP A 48 -6.50 -3.93 34.50
C ASP A 48 -5.75 -2.82 33.76
N ASP A 49 -4.63 -2.39 34.35
CA ASP A 49 -3.67 -1.48 33.70
C ASP A 49 -3.10 -2.09 32.41
N SER A 50 -2.91 -3.41 32.34
CA SER A 50 -2.23 -4.09 31.22
C SER A 50 -2.94 -3.85 29.89
N PHE A 51 -4.26 -4.06 29.85
CA PHE A 51 -5.09 -3.70 28.72
C PHE A 51 -5.26 -2.18 28.57
N THR A 52 -5.46 -1.45 29.66
CA THR A 52 -5.78 -0.01 29.64
C THR A 52 -4.61 0.82 29.10
N GLU A 53 -3.36 0.43 29.35
CA GLU A 53 -2.15 1.00 28.75
C GLU A 53 -2.15 0.86 27.22
N ALA A 54 -2.38 -0.36 26.72
CA ALA A 54 -2.38 -0.64 25.29
C ALA A 54 -3.53 0.10 24.58
N LEU A 55 -4.69 0.23 25.23
CA LEU A 55 -5.82 1.00 24.72
C LEU A 55 -5.53 2.51 24.70
N ARG A 56 -4.88 3.05 25.74
CA ARG A 56 -4.50 4.47 25.85
C ARG A 56 -3.49 4.84 24.77
N ALA A 57 -2.49 3.98 24.54
CA ALA A 57 -1.49 4.13 23.49
C ALA A 57 -2.07 4.05 22.06
N ALA A 58 -3.15 3.29 21.85
CA ALA A 58 -3.78 3.15 20.54
C ALA A 58 -4.87 4.20 20.25
N SER A 59 -5.61 4.63 21.28
CA SER A 59 -6.90 5.32 21.14
C SER A 59 -7.27 6.14 22.38
N SER A 60 -6.39 7.05 22.81
CA SER A 60 -6.57 7.98 23.95
C SER A 60 -7.99 8.53 24.12
N GLY A 61 -8.58 9.09 23.05
CA GLY A 61 -9.94 9.66 23.09
C GLY A 61 -11.09 8.67 23.35
N LEU A 62 -10.86 7.36 23.20
CA LEU A 62 -11.80 6.33 23.70
C LEU A 62 -11.60 6.10 25.20
N VAL A 63 -10.35 6.14 25.68
CA VAL A 63 -10.04 6.00 27.10
C VAL A 63 -10.66 7.13 27.90
N THR A 64 -10.41 8.39 27.52
CA THR A 64 -11.04 9.57 28.15
C THR A 64 -12.57 9.52 28.09
N PHE A 65 -13.15 8.93 27.03
CA PHE A 65 -14.61 8.82 26.93
C PHE A 65 -15.19 7.69 27.81
N VAL A 66 -14.46 6.60 28.06
CA VAL A 66 -14.87 5.61 29.07
C VAL A 66 -14.66 6.15 30.48
N GLU A 67 -13.57 6.85 30.74
CA GLU A 67 -13.34 7.56 32.00
C GLU A 67 -14.49 8.54 32.27
N GLN A 68 -15.01 9.26 31.27
CA GLN A 68 -16.27 10.00 31.40
C GLN A 68 -17.44 9.08 31.77
N ILE A 69 -17.71 7.99 31.04
CA ILE A 69 -18.84 7.07 31.30
C ILE A 69 -18.86 6.53 32.75
N LEU A 70 -17.69 6.34 33.35
CA LEU A 70 -17.54 5.83 34.72
C LEU A 70 -17.86 6.88 35.79
N HIS A 71 -17.55 8.16 35.55
CA HIS A 71 -17.83 9.27 36.48
C HIS A 71 -19.17 9.99 36.22
N ASP A 72 -19.66 9.99 34.97
CA ASP A 72 -20.82 10.73 34.51
C ASP A 72 -21.95 9.78 34.09
N HIS A 73 -22.94 9.62 34.97
CA HIS A 73 -24.11 8.78 34.71
C HIS A 73 -25.11 9.41 33.72
N SER A 74 -24.98 10.70 33.36
CA SER A 74 -25.84 11.34 32.36
C SER A 74 -25.55 10.90 30.91
N VAL A 75 -24.39 10.27 30.67
CA VAL A 75 -24.01 9.77 29.34
C VAL A 75 -25.05 8.77 28.82
N THR A 76 -25.68 9.12 27.69
CA THR A 76 -26.82 8.39 27.14
C THR A 76 -26.56 6.90 26.89
N PRO A 77 -27.53 6.00 27.13
CA PRO A 77 -27.42 4.55 26.88
C PRO A 77 -26.78 4.15 25.55
N LYS A 78 -27.15 4.85 24.47
CA LYS A 78 -26.61 4.64 23.11
C LYS A 78 -25.11 4.91 23.02
N ARG A 79 -24.59 5.91 23.74
CA ARG A 79 -23.15 6.22 23.78
C ARG A 79 -22.40 5.23 24.67
N VAL A 80 -22.96 4.83 25.82
CA VAL A 80 -22.40 3.81 26.71
C VAL A 80 -22.16 2.51 25.94
N ARG A 81 -23.20 1.93 25.32
CA ARG A 81 -23.07 0.73 24.47
C ARG A 81 -22.03 0.89 23.37
N SER A 82 -21.95 2.07 22.74
CA SER A 82 -20.99 2.32 21.67
C SER A 82 -19.53 2.31 22.17
N ALA A 83 -19.29 2.69 23.42
CA ALA A 83 -17.98 2.54 24.06
C ALA A 83 -17.73 1.07 24.41
N THR A 84 -18.68 0.39 25.06
CA THR A 84 -18.59 -1.04 25.42
C THR A 84 -18.22 -1.92 24.23
N LEU A 85 -18.94 -1.78 23.10
CA LEU A 85 -18.66 -2.54 21.86
C LEU A 85 -17.29 -2.18 21.24
N SER A 86 -16.76 -0.98 21.48
CA SER A 86 -15.43 -0.58 21.02
C SER A 86 -14.33 -1.18 21.89
N VAL A 87 -14.49 -1.11 23.23
CA VAL A 87 -13.58 -1.74 24.21
C VAL A 87 -13.53 -3.25 24.02
N ALA A 88 -14.68 -3.90 23.84
CA ALA A 88 -14.74 -5.35 23.56
C ALA A 88 -13.96 -5.73 22.28
N GLY A 89 -14.10 -4.96 21.20
CA GLY A 89 -13.29 -5.16 19.99
C GLY A 89 -11.78 -5.01 20.20
N TYR A 90 -11.35 -4.16 21.14
CA TYR A 90 -9.94 -4.05 21.53
C TYR A 90 -9.48 -5.20 22.44
N LEU A 91 -10.29 -5.67 23.40
CA LEU A 91 -9.98 -6.85 24.24
C LEU A 91 -9.84 -8.13 23.41
N LEU A 92 -10.77 -8.34 22.47
CA LEU A 92 -10.70 -9.44 21.50
C LEU A 92 -9.44 -9.35 20.65
N ARG A 93 -9.05 -8.14 20.19
CA ARG A 93 -7.78 -7.93 19.49
C ARG A 93 -6.59 -8.32 20.37
N ALA A 94 -6.54 -7.81 21.61
CA ALA A 94 -5.41 -7.89 22.53
C ALA A 94 -5.00 -9.33 22.88
N THR A 95 -5.95 -10.27 22.82
CA THR A 95 -5.78 -11.68 23.23
C THR A 95 -5.87 -12.67 22.06
N SER A 96 -5.88 -12.19 20.80
CA SER A 96 -6.05 -13.05 19.61
C SER A 96 -5.34 -12.63 18.33
N ARG A 97 -4.99 -11.34 18.16
CA ARG A 97 -4.47 -10.85 16.87
C ARG A 97 -2.96 -10.56 16.92
N PRO A 98 -2.09 -11.46 16.41
CA PRO A 98 -0.63 -11.28 16.38
C PRO A 98 -0.12 -10.16 15.45
N THR A 99 -1.00 -9.31 14.91
CA THR A 99 -0.60 -8.23 14.00
C THR A 99 -0.04 -7.05 14.82
N PRO A 100 1.29 -6.77 14.79
CA PRO A 100 1.90 -5.82 15.71
C PRO A 100 1.38 -4.41 15.51
N PHE A 101 0.94 -3.79 16.61
CA PHE A 101 0.21 -2.52 16.62
C PHE A 101 0.19 -1.94 18.03
N GLY A 102 0.95 -0.86 18.26
CA GLY A 102 1.09 -0.27 19.58
C GLY A 102 1.62 -1.30 20.59
N LEU A 103 0.98 -1.38 21.75
CA LEU A 103 1.35 -2.32 22.82
C LEU A 103 0.52 -3.61 22.81
N PHE A 104 -0.45 -3.78 21.89
CA PHE A 104 -1.32 -4.97 21.85
C PHE A 104 -0.64 -6.23 21.32
N ALA A 105 0.35 -6.05 20.45
CA ALA A 105 1.07 -7.15 19.80
C ALA A 105 2.43 -6.63 19.33
N GLY A 106 3.45 -7.47 19.46
CA GLY A 106 4.85 -7.13 19.18
C GLY A 106 5.57 -8.13 18.30
N VAL A 107 6.89 -7.98 18.22
CA VAL A 107 7.79 -8.87 17.49
C VAL A 107 9.02 -9.29 18.29
N ALA A 108 9.51 -10.48 18.00
CA ALA A 108 10.83 -10.98 18.41
C ALA A 108 11.49 -11.73 17.24
N LEU A 109 12.78 -12.01 17.35
CA LEU A 109 13.38 -13.09 16.55
C LEU A 109 12.95 -14.44 17.14
N ALA A 110 13.00 -15.48 16.32
CA ALA A 110 12.79 -16.86 16.76
C ALA A 110 13.77 -17.78 16.03
N ASP A 111 14.17 -18.85 16.72
CA ASP A 111 15.28 -19.72 16.31
C ASP A 111 14.78 -21.07 15.76
N VAL A 112 15.69 -21.81 15.12
CA VAL A 112 15.45 -23.17 14.62
C VAL A 112 16.24 -24.16 15.48
N GLY A 113 15.55 -25.06 16.19
CA GLY A 113 16.18 -25.94 17.17
C GLY A 113 15.18 -26.83 17.91
N PRO A 114 15.51 -27.35 19.10
CA PRO A 114 14.50 -27.86 20.03
C PRO A 114 13.39 -26.83 20.25
N VAL A 115 12.18 -27.27 20.60
CA VAL A 115 11.12 -26.32 20.96
C VAL A 115 11.51 -25.54 22.20
N THR A 116 11.13 -24.27 22.25
CA THR A 116 11.13 -23.44 23.46
C THR A 116 10.04 -22.39 23.28
N ALA A 117 9.27 -22.11 24.34
CA ALA A 117 8.12 -21.22 24.29
C ALA A 117 8.06 -20.25 25.48
N ASP A 118 9.19 -19.64 25.82
CA ASP A 118 9.29 -18.65 26.91
C ASP A 118 8.80 -17.27 26.42
N VAL A 119 7.78 -16.72 27.08
CA VAL A 119 7.22 -15.39 26.83
C VAL A 119 7.09 -14.68 28.18
N GLY A 120 8.02 -13.77 28.43
CA GLY A 120 8.08 -12.97 29.66
C GLY A 120 7.13 -11.78 29.62
N LYS A 121 7.37 -10.80 30.51
CA LYS A 121 6.51 -9.61 30.68
C LYS A 121 7.24 -8.30 30.45
N GLU A 122 8.56 -8.31 30.26
CA GLU A 122 9.40 -7.10 30.15
C GLU A 122 9.44 -6.56 28.71
N HIS A 123 8.28 -6.57 28.04
CA HIS A 123 8.14 -6.15 26.64
C HIS A 123 8.54 -4.67 26.47
N GLN A 124 9.49 -4.40 25.56
CA GLN A 124 10.05 -3.07 25.36
C GLN A 124 9.31 -2.32 24.25
N ALA A 125 8.67 -1.22 24.62
CA ALA A 125 8.01 -0.31 23.68
C ALA A 125 9.03 0.59 22.97
N VAL A 126 9.11 0.52 21.64
CA VAL A 126 9.93 1.40 20.80
C VAL A 126 9.05 2.50 20.23
N ALA A 127 9.21 3.71 20.77
CA ALA A 127 8.50 4.92 20.38
C ALA A 127 9.28 5.72 19.33
N ARG A 128 8.52 6.38 18.45
CA ARG A 128 9.00 7.31 17.42
C ARG A 128 7.89 8.31 17.07
N PRO A 129 8.20 9.48 16.48
CA PRO A 129 7.17 10.42 16.06
C PRO A 129 6.22 9.81 15.02
N ASP A 130 4.92 10.03 15.16
CA ASP A 130 3.94 9.61 14.15
C ASP A 130 4.12 10.42 12.87
N THR A 131 4.21 9.73 11.74
CA THR A 131 4.49 10.37 10.45
C THR A 131 3.38 11.32 9.98
N LEU A 132 2.16 11.29 10.54
CA LEU A 132 1.17 12.35 10.35
C LEU A 132 1.48 13.61 11.17
N TRP A 133 2.04 13.49 12.37
CA TRP A 133 2.47 14.65 13.17
C TRP A 133 3.74 15.28 12.57
N VAL A 134 4.72 14.47 12.17
CA VAL A 134 5.93 14.96 11.48
C VAL A 134 5.57 15.75 10.22
N ASP A 135 4.61 15.27 9.44
CA ASP A 135 4.09 15.97 8.26
C ASP A 135 3.29 17.26 8.59
N HIS A 136 2.73 17.39 9.80
CA HIS A 136 2.21 18.69 10.27
C HIS A 136 3.32 19.68 10.65
N VAL A 137 4.45 19.23 11.20
CA VAL A 137 5.62 20.09 11.49
C VAL A 137 6.31 20.51 10.19
N ARG A 138 6.56 19.54 9.28
CA ARG A 138 7.05 19.78 7.92
C ARG A 138 6.23 20.86 7.20
N ARG A 139 4.90 20.76 7.23
CA ARG A 139 3.99 21.75 6.63
C ARG A 139 4.08 23.15 7.22
N VAL A 140 4.61 23.32 8.44
CA VAL A 140 4.88 24.65 9.00
C VAL A 140 6.22 25.16 8.48
N LEU A 141 7.29 24.37 8.60
CA LEU A 141 8.64 24.71 8.15
C LEU A 141 8.66 25.06 6.64
N GLU A 142 8.06 24.23 5.78
CA GLU A 142 8.00 24.41 4.32
C GLU A 142 7.25 25.68 3.89
N ARG A 143 6.38 26.22 4.76
CA ARG A 143 5.63 27.47 4.49
C ARG A 143 6.39 28.72 4.90
N ARG A 144 7.49 28.63 5.65
CA ARG A 144 8.24 29.80 6.07
C ARG A 144 9.06 30.42 4.95
N ALA A 145 9.48 31.67 5.12
CA ALA A 145 10.21 32.43 4.10
C ALA A 145 11.73 32.29 4.24
N ASP A 146 12.21 32.19 5.48
CA ASP A 146 13.58 31.90 5.87
C ASP A 146 14.00 30.46 5.54
N VAL A 147 13.12 29.47 5.69
CA VAL A 147 13.43 28.06 5.39
C VAL A 147 13.59 27.80 3.89
N LEU A 148 12.73 28.38 3.04
CA LEU A 148 12.61 28.00 1.62
C LEU A 148 13.93 28.10 0.82
N PRO A 149 14.79 29.13 0.97
CA PRO A 149 16.04 29.23 0.24
C PRO A 149 17.02 28.06 0.42
N HIS A 150 16.95 27.37 1.57
CA HIS A 150 17.92 26.35 1.99
C HIS A 150 17.53 24.93 1.56
N LEU A 151 16.27 24.71 1.18
CA LEU A 151 15.79 23.40 0.75
C LEU A 151 16.36 23.04 -0.63
N THR A 152 16.74 21.78 -0.83
CA THR A 152 16.91 21.22 -2.17
C THR A 152 15.53 20.84 -2.72
N ILE A 153 15.22 21.30 -3.92
CA ILE A 153 13.93 21.16 -4.59
C ILE A 153 14.14 20.55 -5.98
N GLN A 154 13.26 19.63 -6.35
CA GLN A 154 13.28 18.92 -7.64
C GLN A 154 11.85 18.87 -8.21
N VAL A 155 11.70 18.71 -9.53
CA VAL A 155 10.44 18.25 -10.14
C VAL A 155 10.10 16.87 -9.60
N SER A 156 8.86 16.71 -9.12
CA SER A 156 8.35 15.45 -8.58
C SER A 156 8.51 14.32 -9.59
N THR A 157 9.16 13.22 -9.22
CA THR A 157 9.35 12.07 -10.13
C THR A 157 8.04 11.33 -10.47
N LEU A 158 6.91 11.76 -9.90
CA LEU A 158 5.54 11.32 -10.26
C LEU A 158 4.80 12.28 -11.20
N ALA A 159 5.35 13.47 -11.46
CA ALA A 159 4.80 14.44 -12.40
C ALA A 159 5.39 14.25 -13.81
N PHE A 160 4.66 14.69 -14.84
CA PHE A 160 5.08 14.64 -16.23
C PHE A 160 4.36 15.73 -17.06
N GLN A 161 4.96 16.14 -18.19
CA GLN A 161 4.33 17.09 -19.11
C GLN A 161 3.39 16.37 -20.08
N ARG A 162 2.20 16.93 -20.31
CA ARG A 162 1.27 16.51 -21.36
C ARG A 162 0.75 17.74 -22.10
N GLY A 163 1.27 17.97 -23.30
CA GLY A 163 0.95 19.17 -24.09
C GLY A 163 1.46 20.44 -23.41
N ASP A 164 0.56 21.39 -23.19
CA ASP A 164 0.79 22.66 -22.49
C ASP A 164 0.47 22.61 -20.99
N ALA A 165 0.35 21.42 -20.39
CA ALA A 165 0.12 21.23 -18.96
C ALA A 165 1.15 20.30 -18.31
N ILE A 166 1.43 20.52 -17.02
CA ILE A 166 2.04 19.51 -16.14
C ILE A 166 0.94 18.72 -15.45
N VAL A 167 1.11 17.40 -15.38
CA VAL A 167 0.14 16.44 -14.85
C VAL A 167 0.81 15.64 -13.72
N LEU A 168 0.06 15.38 -12.65
CA LEU A 168 0.47 14.54 -11.52
C LEU A 168 -0.60 13.47 -11.28
N SER A 169 -0.20 12.20 -11.23
CA SER A 169 -1.09 11.11 -10.83
C SER A 169 -1.22 11.04 -9.30
N ARG A 170 -2.45 11.03 -8.79
CA ARG A 170 -2.77 10.93 -7.35
C ARG A 170 -3.61 9.68 -7.05
N SER A 171 -3.68 9.31 -5.78
CA SER A 171 -4.51 8.22 -5.25
C SER A 171 -5.89 8.07 -5.92
N GLY A 172 -6.25 6.81 -6.18
CA GLY A 172 -7.52 6.46 -6.84
C GLY A 172 -7.59 6.85 -8.32
N GLY A 173 -6.46 7.08 -9.00
CA GLY A 173 -6.41 7.45 -10.41
C GLY A 173 -6.82 8.89 -10.69
N ARG A 174 -6.77 9.78 -9.70
CA ARG A 174 -7.12 11.19 -9.89
C ARG A 174 -5.93 11.94 -10.48
N LEU A 175 -6.09 12.56 -11.65
CA LEU A 175 -5.09 13.47 -12.18
C LEU A 175 -5.26 14.87 -11.55
N ALA A 176 -4.17 15.45 -11.06
CA ALA A 176 -4.02 16.90 -10.97
C ALA A 176 -3.35 17.39 -12.25
N SER A 177 -3.70 18.60 -12.70
CA SER A 177 -3.15 19.22 -13.89
C SER A 177 -3.08 20.74 -13.73
N ALA A 178 -2.00 21.36 -14.20
CA ALA A 178 -1.81 22.82 -14.20
C ALA A 178 -1.21 23.30 -15.53
N PRO A 179 -1.68 24.44 -16.08
CA PRO A 179 -1.16 24.97 -17.35
C PRO A 179 0.27 25.52 -17.18
N LEU A 180 1.11 25.25 -18.17
CA LEU A 180 2.53 25.62 -18.22
C LEU A 180 2.73 27.09 -18.57
N THR A 181 2.42 27.96 -17.61
CA THR A 181 2.74 29.40 -17.67
C THR A 181 4.27 29.61 -17.78
N ARG A 182 4.71 30.73 -18.38
CA ARG A 182 6.14 31.04 -18.57
C ARG A 182 6.97 30.91 -17.26
N PRO A 183 6.54 31.44 -16.10
CA PRO A 183 7.28 31.27 -14.84
C PRO A 183 7.33 29.81 -14.36
N LEU A 184 6.23 29.06 -14.51
CA LEU A 184 6.21 27.63 -14.14
C LEU A 184 7.14 26.80 -15.04
N VAL A 185 7.21 27.09 -16.34
CA VAL A 185 8.15 26.44 -17.26
C VAL A 185 9.61 26.70 -16.89
N ALA A 186 9.96 27.93 -16.47
CA ALA A 186 11.30 28.25 -16.01
C ALA A 186 11.63 27.53 -14.69
N LEU A 187 10.70 27.56 -13.73
CA LEU A 187 10.81 26.87 -12.44
C LEU A 187 11.02 25.36 -12.60
N LEU A 188 10.20 24.70 -13.42
CA LEU A 188 10.31 23.25 -13.67
C LEU A 188 11.61 22.89 -14.42
N LYS A 189 12.10 23.75 -15.31
CA LYS A 189 13.39 23.55 -15.99
C LYS A 189 14.58 23.70 -15.03
N ALA A 190 14.54 24.69 -14.13
CA ALA A 190 15.58 24.89 -13.13
C ALA A 190 15.62 23.75 -12.09
N ALA A 191 14.46 23.23 -11.70
CA ALA A 191 14.31 22.11 -10.76
C ALA A 191 14.34 20.72 -11.43
N ALA A 192 14.69 20.60 -12.72
CA ALA A 192 14.71 19.31 -13.43
C ALA A 192 15.73 18.34 -12.81
N ALA A 193 16.84 18.86 -12.30
CA ALA A 193 17.71 18.21 -11.33
C ALA A 193 17.55 18.88 -9.96
N PRO A 194 17.89 18.22 -8.84
CA PRO A 194 17.84 18.81 -7.50
C PRO A 194 18.65 20.11 -7.43
N THR A 195 18.03 21.21 -6.98
CA THR A 195 18.65 22.53 -6.89
C THR A 195 18.14 23.30 -5.67
N THR A 196 18.85 24.33 -5.21
CA THR A 196 18.45 25.06 -4.00
C THR A 196 17.23 25.96 -4.24
N GLY A 197 16.37 26.11 -3.24
CA GLY A 197 15.26 27.05 -3.27
C GLY A 197 15.70 28.49 -3.51
N ARG A 198 16.91 28.87 -3.07
CA ARG A 198 17.57 30.14 -3.43
C ARG A 198 17.64 30.28 -4.96
N ARG A 199 18.22 29.31 -5.66
CA ARG A 199 18.38 29.37 -7.12
C ARG A 199 17.03 29.46 -7.85
N LEU A 200 15.98 28.84 -7.31
CA LEU A 200 14.63 28.92 -7.87
C LEU A 200 13.97 30.30 -7.65
N LEU A 201 14.25 30.97 -6.52
CA LEU A 201 13.85 32.35 -6.28
C LEU A 201 14.58 33.29 -7.25
N ASP A 202 15.90 33.11 -7.41
CA ASP A 202 16.73 33.93 -8.30
C ASP A 202 16.23 33.83 -9.76
N VAL A 203 15.97 32.61 -10.27
CA VAL A 203 15.44 32.37 -11.63
C VAL A 203 14.07 33.04 -11.86
N LEU A 204 13.25 33.21 -10.82
CA LEU A 204 11.95 33.89 -10.92
C LEU A 204 12.08 35.43 -10.77
N ALA A 205 13.10 35.91 -10.04
CA ALA A 205 13.47 37.32 -9.98
C ALA A 205 14.09 37.80 -11.31
N ASP A 206 14.96 37.01 -11.95
CA ASP A 206 15.51 37.23 -13.30
C ASP A 206 14.41 37.39 -14.36
N MET A 207 13.22 36.83 -14.12
CA MET A 207 12.03 36.97 -14.97
C MET A 207 11.15 38.20 -14.66
N GLY A 208 11.54 39.04 -13.69
CA GLY A 208 10.78 40.21 -13.25
C GLY A 208 9.66 39.90 -12.23
N GLY A 209 9.67 38.73 -11.59
CA GLY A 209 8.75 38.40 -10.50
C GLY A 209 9.21 38.98 -9.15
N THR A 210 8.27 39.40 -8.30
CA THR A 210 8.62 39.85 -6.93
C THR A 210 8.95 38.66 -6.03
N ALA A 211 9.67 38.90 -4.92
CA ALA A 211 10.04 37.85 -3.97
C ALA A 211 8.81 37.09 -3.41
N GLU A 212 7.69 37.79 -3.18
CA GLU A 212 6.43 37.21 -2.70
C GLU A 212 5.73 36.40 -3.79
N GLN A 213 5.83 36.81 -5.05
CA GLN A 213 5.29 36.08 -6.20
C GLN A 213 6.08 34.80 -6.45
N ALA A 214 7.42 34.88 -6.45
CA ALA A 214 8.31 33.73 -6.59
C ALA A 214 8.10 32.71 -5.46
N THR A 215 8.15 33.18 -4.21
CA THR A 215 7.88 32.37 -3.01
C THR A 215 6.52 31.69 -3.06
N ARG A 216 5.47 32.40 -3.51
CA ARG A 216 4.11 31.85 -3.64
C ARG A 216 4.02 30.79 -4.74
N LEU A 217 4.67 30.98 -5.87
CA LEU A 217 4.67 30.01 -6.97
C LEU A 217 5.38 28.71 -6.56
N ILE A 218 6.54 28.81 -5.92
CA ILE A 218 7.30 27.63 -5.45
C ILE A 218 6.48 26.88 -4.39
N LYS A 219 5.90 27.58 -3.41
CA LYS A 219 5.06 26.96 -2.36
C LYS A 219 3.80 26.31 -2.94
N GLN A 220 3.12 26.93 -3.90
CA GLN A 220 1.97 26.32 -4.58
C GLN A 220 2.38 25.06 -5.34
N ALA A 221 3.52 25.06 -6.03
CA ALA A 221 4.01 23.89 -6.77
C ALA A 221 4.45 22.73 -5.84
N LEU A 222 4.92 23.03 -4.62
CA LEU A 222 5.16 22.05 -3.55
C LEU A 222 3.84 21.51 -2.96
N ASP A 223 2.90 22.37 -2.58
CA ASP A 223 1.58 21.99 -2.03
C ASP A 223 0.75 21.13 -3.01
N ASP A 224 0.81 21.44 -4.31
CA ASP A 224 0.16 20.63 -5.35
C ASP A 224 0.90 19.31 -5.63
N GLY A 225 2.21 19.23 -5.35
CA GLY A 225 3.07 18.06 -5.55
C GLY A 225 3.74 17.96 -6.92
N TYR A 226 3.82 19.07 -7.67
CA TYR A 226 4.59 19.15 -8.92
C TYR A 226 6.10 19.30 -8.66
N LEU A 227 6.47 19.94 -7.55
CA LEU A 227 7.80 19.92 -6.98
C LEU A 227 7.81 19.05 -5.71
N THR A 228 8.98 18.54 -5.35
CA THR A 228 9.26 17.93 -4.04
C THR A 228 10.48 18.60 -3.41
N SER A 229 10.54 18.61 -2.07
CA SER A 229 11.64 19.13 -1.27
C SER A 229 12.43 18.00 -0.59
N ASP A 230 13.66 18.24 -0.20
CA ASP A 230 14.48 17.36 0.66
C ASP A 230 14.10 17.43 2.15
N LEU A 231 13.28 18.41 2.55
CA LEU A 231 12.62 18.45 3.86
C LEU A 231 11.73 17.22 4.11
N VAL A 232 11.22 16.59 3.04
CA VAL A 232 10.61 15.27 3.10
C VAL A 232 11.69 14.20 3.24
N ALA A 233 11.87 13.69 4.47
CA ALA A 233 12.84 12.62 4.75
C ALA A 233 12.62 11.38 3.86
N PRO A 234 13.59 11.00 3.00
CA PRO A 234 13.49 9.85 2.09
C PRO A 234 13.11 8.57 2.82
N MET A 235 12.38 7.63 2.19
CA MET A 235 11.80 6.47 2.92
C MET A 235 12.85 5.47 3.44
N THR A 236 14.11 5.62 3.04
CA THR A 236 15.27 4.90 3.59
C THR A 236 15.89 5.54 4.84
N VAL A 237 15.41 6.71 5.28
CA VAL A 237 15.81 7.32 6.56
C VAL A 237 14.83 6.87 7.63
N ALA A 238 15.30 6.22 8.70
CA ALA A 238 14.43 5.66 9.75
C ALA A 238 13.76 6.75 10.61
N ASP A 239 14.49 7.82 10.90
CA ASP A 239 14.05 9.01 11.64
C ASP A 239 13.74 10.17 10.67
N PRO A 240 12.46 10.55 10.48
CA PRO A 240 12.07 11.67 9.65
C PRO A 240 11.97 13.01 10.39
N ALA A 241 12.05 13.03 11.73
CA ALA A 241 11.99 14.26 12.52
C ALA A 241 13.37 14.93 12.53
N GLY A 242 14.38 14.17 12.98
CA GLY A 242 15.76 14.63 13.04
C GLY A 242 16.38 14.80 11.67
N HIS A 243 15.75 14.29 10.60
CA HIS A 243 16.11 14.63 9.23
C HIS A 243 15.87 16.12 8.94
N MET A 244 14.75 16.69 9.38
CA MET A 244 14.48 18.13 9.23
C MET A 244 15.45 18.96 10.10
N VAL A 245 15.79 18.47 11.29
CA VAL A 245 16.82 19.07 12.16
C VAL A 245 18.19 19.06 11.47
N ARG A 246 18.68 17.90 11.04
CA ARG A 246 19.99 17.75 10.36
C ARG A 246 20.09 18.56 9.07
N LEU A 247 18.97 18.79 8.37
CA LEU A 247 18.89 19.63 7.17
C LEU A 247 18.99 21.13 7.50
N LEU A 248 18.30 21.60 8.54
CA LEU A 248 18.11 23.04 8.80
C LEU A 248 19.05 23.61 9.89
N ARG A 249 19.55 22.79 10.83
CA ARG A 249 20.47 23.24 11.90
C ARG A 249 21.74 23.93 11.38
N PRO A 250 22.37 23.53 10.25
CA PRO A 250 23.52 24.23 9.68
C PRO A 250 23.26 25.69 9.26
N TYR A 251 21.99 26.12 9.24
CA TYR A 251 21.57 27.45 8.84
C TYR A 251 20.96 28.27 9.98
N ALA A 252 21.03 27.79 11.23
CA ALA A 252 20.35 28.40 12.39
C ALA A 252 20.57 29.92 12.53
N ASP A 253 21.80 30.42 12.30
CA ASP A 253 22.14 31.85 12.37
C ASP A 253 21.48 32.72 11.27
N THR A 254 20.88 32.10 10.26
CA THR A 254 20.19 32.74 9.14
C THR A 254 18.67 32.47 9.11
N LEU A 255 18.16 31.67 10.05
CA LEU A 255 16.74 31.34 10.18
C LEU A 255 16.06 32.25 11.21
N ASP A 256 14.74 32.39 11.09
CA ASP A 256 13.94 33.13 12.07
C ASP A 256 14.00 32.44 13.44
N ALA A 257 13.96 33.21 14.52
CA ALA A 257 13.96 32.67 15.89
C ALA A 257 12.80 31.67 16.15
N ASP A 258 11.66 31.84 15.48
CA ASP A 258 10.55 30.88 15.50
C ASP A 258 10.89 29.54 14.81
N THR A 259 11.73 29.56 13.78
CA THR A 259 12.21 28.34 13.11
C THR A 259 13.19 27.60 14.01
N VAL A 260 14.16 28.32 14.56
CA VAL A 260 15.15 27.75 15.49
C VAL A 260 14.43 27.10 16.69
N ARG A 261 13.43 27.79 17.26
CA ARG A 261 12.54 27.26 18.31
C ARG A 261 11.77 25.99 17.92
N ILE A 262 11.48 25.77 16.63
CA ILE A 262 10.89 24.51 16.14
C ILE A 262 11.95 23.41 16.03
N LEU A 263 13.19 23.74 15.64
CA LEU A 263 14.29 22.77 15.59
C LEU A 263 14.72 22.32 17.00
N ASP A 264 14.90 23.25 17.92
CA ASP A 264 15.19 22.95 19.34
C ASP A 264 14.09 22.06 19.94
N GLY A 265 12.81 22.38 19.66
CA GLY A 265 11.68 21.56 20.12
C GLY A 265 11.65 20.15 19.52
N LEU A 266 12.11 19.97 18.27
CA LEU A 266 12.27 18.64 17.67
C LEU A 266 13.40 17.84 18.35
N GLU A 267 14.53 18.49 18.64
CA GLU A 267 15.65 17.88 19.37
C GLU A 267 15.24 17.47 20.80
N GLU A 268 14.49 18.29 21.53
CA GLU A 268 13.91 17.93 22.84
C GLU A 268 13.00 16.70 22.75
N ILE A 269 12.15 16.62 21.73
CA ILE A 269 11.25 15.48 21.49
C ILE A 269 12.05 14.22 21.14
N GLU A 270 13.08 14.31 20.31
CA GLU A 270 13.96 13.18 19.97
C GLU A 270 14.73 12.67 21.19
N LEU A 271 15.23 13.57 22.05
CA LEU A 271 15.84 13.21 23.33
C LEU A 271 14.84 12.54 24.28
N GLY A 272 13.60 13.03 24.35
CA GLY A 272 12.51 12.43 25.13
C GLY A 272 12.15 11.01 24.68
N LEU A 273 12.02 10.78 23.37
CA LEU A 273 11.77 9.45 22.80
C LEU A 273 13.00 8.53 22.92
N ALA A 274 14.21 9.06 22.79
CA ALA A 274 15.43 8.31 23.04
C ALA A 274 15.60 7.94 24.51
N ALA A 275 15.09 8.73 25.45
CA ALA A 275 15.03 8.39 26.87
C ALA A 275 13.95 7.30 27.13
N HIS A 276 12.73 7.47 26.59
CA HIS A 276 11.66 6.46 26.61
C HIS A 276 12.17 5.08 26.18
N ASN A 277 12.84 5.01 25.03
CA ASN A 277 13.29 3.75 24.44
C ASN A 277 14.43 3.07 25.22
N ARG A 278 15.04 3.76 26.20
CA ARG A 278 16.07 3.25 27.11
C ARG A 278 15.60 3.17 28.57
N ALA A 279 14.32 3.43 28.84
CA ALA A 279 13.77 3.40 30.20
C ALA A 279 13.86 1.97 30.79
N PRO A 280 14.23 1.82 32.08
CA PRO A 280 14.45 0.51 32.71
C PRO A 280 13.16 -0.23 33.05
N GLY A 281 11.98 0.38 32.92
CA GLY A 281 10.71 -0.29 33.18
C GLY A 281 9.47 0.46 32.65
N PRO A 282 8.31 -0.23 32.56
CA PRO A 282 7.13 0.28 31.84
C PRO A 282 6.56 1.59 32.39
N ALA A 283 6.59 1.79 33.71
CA ALA A 283 6.06 3.00 34.35
C ALA A 283 6.89 4.26 34.03
N GLU A 284 8.22 4.14 33.98
CA GLU A 284 9.10 5.25 33.56
C GLU A 284 8.99 5.49 32.05
N ALA A 285 8.95 4.44 31.24
CA ALA A 285 8.68 4.56 29.81
C ALA A 285 7.36 5.33 29.57
N ARG A 286 6.28 4.97 30.27
CA ARG A 286 5.02 5.70 30.21
C ARG A 286 5.17 7.17 30.61
N ARG A 287 5.79 7.47 31.76
CA ARG A 287 5.97 8.86 32.22
C ARG A 287 6.67 9.70 31.15
N LEU A 288 7.75 9.18 30.57
CA LEU A 288 8.50 9.83 29.49
C LEU A 288 7.67 9.95 28.20
N ARG A 289 6.82 8.96 27.88
CA ARG A 289 5.88 9.01 26.76
C ARG A 289 4.87 10.14 26.91
N ASP A 290 4.19 10.18 28.05
CA ASP A 290 3.12 11.14 28.34
C ASP A 290 3.70 12.57 28.43
N GLN A 291 4.92 12.73 28.98
CA GLN A 291 5.69 13.98 28.96
C GLN A 291 6.05 14.42 27.53
N THR A 292 6.53 13.50 26.69
CA THR A 292 6.95 13.82 25.31
C THR A 292 5.74 14.11 24.41
N ASP A 293 4.65 13.36 24.53
CA ASP A 293 3.40 13.60 23.80
C ASP A 293 2.82 15.00 24.13
N SER A 294 2.93 15.42 25.40
CA SER A 294 2.59 16.79 25.84
C SER A 294 3.51 17.87 25.25
N ALA A 295 4.78 17.56 24.98
CA ALA A 295 5.70 18.49 24.31
C ALA A 295 5.39 18.57 22.80
N MET A 296 5.10 17.43 22.16
CA MET A 296 4.67 17.35 20.77
C MET A 296 3.38 18.14 20.52
N GLU A 297 2.41 18.08 21.44
CA GLU A 297 1.18 18.88 21.36
C GLU A 297 1.43 20.38 21.49
N LYS A 298 2.31 20.81 22.41
CA LYS A 298 2.70 22.23 22.58
C LYS A 298 3.45 22.78 21.37
N LEU A 299 4.31 21.97 20.75
CA LEU A 299 5.06 22.36 19.55
C LEU A 299 4.14 22.44 18.32
N GLN A 300 3.29 21.43 18.13
CA GLN A 300 2.33 21.35 17.03
C GLN A 300 1.21 20.35 17.37
N ALA A 301 0.04 20.82 17.79
CA ALA A 301 -1.09 19.94 18.11
C ALA A 301 -1.55 19.11 16.89
N GLY A 302 -1.78 19.78 15.75
CA GLY A 302 -2.27 19.17 14.50
C GLY A 302 -3.66 18.51 14.60
N ASP A 303 -4.19 18.05 13.46
CA ASP A 303 -5.33 17.09 13.45
C ASP A 303 -4.74 15.67 13.35
N CYS A 304 -4.25 15.17 14.49
CA CYS A 304 -3.65 13.84 14.60
C CYS A 304 -4.20 13.11 15.84
N ARG A 305 -4.56 11.83 15.67
CA ARG A 305 -5.15 11.03 16.77
C ARG A 305 -4.11 10.68 17.84
N ASN A 306 -2.93 10.28 17.38
CA ASN A 306 -1.77 9.92 18.18
C ASN A 306 -0.57 10.71 17.61
N ARG A 307 0.27 11.31 18.44
CA ARG A 307 1.52 12.00 18.01
C ARG A 307 2.72 11.07 18.01
N ILE A 308 2.66 9.98 18.79
CA ILE A 308 3.70 8.95 18.89
C ILE A 308 3.22 7.66 18.20
N SER A 309 4.08 7.07 17.38
CA SER A 309 3.92 5.72 16.84
C SER A 309 4.75 4.73 17.66
N LEU A 310 4.22 3.52 17.87
CA LEU A 310 4.77 2.52 18.76
C LEU A 310 4.84 1.15 18.07
N ASP A 311 6.02 0.53 18.16
CA ASP A 311 6.24 -0.88 17.87
C ASP A 311 6.79 -1.57 19.12
N LEU A 312 6.26 -2.76 19.44
CA LEU A 312 6.63 -3.49 20.64
C LEU A 312 7.67 -4.57 20.31
N ARG A 313 8.82 -4.56 20.99
CA ARG A 313 9.75 -5.69 21.03
C ARG A 313 9.30 -6.62 22.16
N LEU A 314 8.96 -7.85 21.83
CA LEU A 314 8.52 -8.84 22.82
C LEU A 314 9.72 -9.32 23.63
N ASP A 315 9.48 -9.49 24.92
CA ASP A 315 10.31 -10.28 25.82
C ASP A 315 9.89 -11.76 25.63
N ALA A 316 10.60 -12.45 24.74
CA ALA A 316 10.28 -13.82 24.34
C ALA A 316 11.50 -14.55 23.80
N ARG A 317 11.63 -15.84 24.13
CA ARG A 317 12.62 -16.78 23.58
C ARG A 317 11.84 -17.96 22.98
N VAL A 318 11.70 -17.97 21.66
CA VAL A 318 10.89 -18.96 20.95
C VAL A 318 11.71 -19.64 19.89
N SER A 319 11.68 -20.98 19.88
CA SER A 319 12.32 -21.80 18.86
C SER A 319 11.40 -22.91 18.38
N VAL A 320 11.51 -23.27 17.10
CA VAL A 320 10.68 -24.33 16.49
C VAL A 320 11.52 -25.47 15.89
N PRO A 321 11.11 -26.74 16.09
CA PRO A 321 11.72 -27.89 15.44
C PRO A 321 11.73 -27.83 13.92
N ARG A 322 12.82 -28.32 13.31
CA ARG A 322 13.00 -28.42 11.84
C ARG A 322 11.81 -29.06 11.13
N GLN A 323 11.16 -30.05 11.75
CA GLN A 323 9.96 -30.71 11.19
C GLN A 323 8.77 -29.76 10.95
N VAL A 324 8.66 -28.65 11.69
CA VAL A 324 7.66 -27.61 11.45
C VAL A 324 8.00 -26.86 10.16
N LEU A 325 9.27 -26.51 9.97
CA LEU A 325 9.74 -25.78 8.78
C LEU A 325 9.69 -26.66 7.52
N ASP A 326 10.01 -27.95 7.62
CA ASP A 326 9.90 -28.89 6.50
C ASP A 326 8.43 -29.09 6.06
N GLU A 327 7.48 -29.02 6.99
CA GLU A 327 6.05 -29.07 6.68
C GLU A 327 5.58 -27.73 6.06
N VAL A 328 6.10 -26.59 6.53
CA VAL A 328 5.89 -25.26 5.93
C VAL A 328 6.48 -25.16 4.51
N GLU A 329 7.66 -25.72 4.24
CA GLU A 329 8.26 -25.81 2.89
C GLU A 329 7.39 -26.67 1.94
N ARG A 330 6.81 -27.76 2.45
CA ARG A 330 5.90 -28.63 1.67
C ARG A 330 4.56 -27.95 1.38
N ALA A 331 3.95 -27.31 2.38
CA ALA A 331 2.79 -26.47 2.18
C ALA A 331 3.08 -25.32 1.21
N ALA A 332 4.30 -24.77 1.23
CA ALA A 332 4.71 -23.75 0.29
C ALA A 332 4.73 -24.29 -1.15
N SER A 333 5.35 -25.45 -1.37
CA SER A 333 5.34 -26.14 -2.66
C SER A 333 3.94 -26.55 -3.12
N ALA A 334 3.03 -26.89 -2.20
CA ALA A 334 1.62 -27.14 -2.53
C ALA A 334 0.93 -25.89 -3.07
N LEU A 335 1.03 -24.74 -2.38
CA LEU A 335 0.32 -23.51 -2.76
C LEU A 335 0.76 -22.94 -4.12
N VAL A 336 2.05 -22.98 -4.46
CA VAL A 336 2.52 -22.51 -5.79
C VAL A 336 2.08 -23.43 -6.93
N ARG A 337 1.86 -24.72 -6.67
CA ARG A 337 1.26 -25.65 -7.64
C ARG A 337 -0.26 -25.48 -7.75
N LEU A 338 -0.91 -25.13 -6.64
CA LEU A 338 -2.36 -24.99 -6.56
C LEU A 338 -2.88 -23.59 -6.95
N THR A 339 -2.04 -22.57 -7.15
CA THR A 339 -2.53 -21.25 -7.56
C THR A 339 -3.17 -21.27 -8.96
N ARG A 340 -4.13 -20.38 -9.19
CA ARG A 340 -4.71 -20.10 -10.52
C ARG A 340 -3.85 -19.13 -11.34
N ALA A 341 -2.91 -18.43 -10.70
CA ALA A 341 -1.98 -17.50 -11.35
C ALA A 341 -0.67 -18.20 -11.76
N GLN A 342 -0.78 -19.18 -12.66
CA GLN A 342 0.35 -19.92 -13.23
C GLN A 342 0.97 -19.16 -14.40
N GLY A 343 2.30 -19.09 -14.46
CA GLY A 343 3.02 -18.38 -15.52
C GLY A 343 2.68 -16.89 -15.56
N GLU A 344 2.29 -16.41 -16.74
CA GLU A 344 1.97 -15.00 -16.98
C GLU A 344 0.55 -14.64 -16.54
N SER A 345 0.40 -13.50 -15.86
CA SER A 345 -0.91 -12.96 -15.47
C SER A 345 -1.65 -12.39 -16.70
N PRO A 346 -2.95 -12.66 -16.91
CA PRO A 346 -3.69 -12.18 -18.07
C PRO A 346 -3.60 -10.67 -18.31
N ALA A 347 -3.62 -9.85 -17.24
CA ALA A 347 -3.49 -8.40 -17.36
C ALA A 347 -2.08 -7.95 -17.80
N TRP A 348 -1.05 -8.77 -17.57
CA TRP A 348 0.30 -8.55 -18.08
C TRP A 348 0.49 -9.10 -19.49
N ALA A 349 -0.17 -10.20 -19.86
CA ALA A 349 -0.22 -10.70 -21.23
C ALA A 349 -0.91 -9.71 -22.19
N ASP A 350 -2.08 -9.18 -21.81
CA ASP A 350 -2.76 -8.12 -22.56
C ASP A 350 -1.86 -6.89 -22.75
N PHE A 351 -1.08 -6.53 -21.73
CA PHE A 351 -0.14 -5.40 -21.79
C PHE A 351 1.10 -5.71 -22.64
N GLN A 352 1.66 -6.92 -22.55
CA GLN A 352 2.82 -7.37 -23.32
C GLN A 352 2.50 -7.40 -24.80
N ALA A 353 1.34 -7.94 -25.19
CA ALA A 353 0.92 -8.03 -26.58
C ALA A 353 0.81 -6.63 -27.21
N GLN A 354 0.22 -5.66 -26.50
CA GLN A 354 0.13 -4.27 -26.95
C GLN A 354 1.48 -3.56 -27.00
N PHE A 355 2.35 -3.80 -26.01
CA PHE A 355 3.71 -3.26 -26.01
C PHE A 355 4.52 -3.80 -27.19
N TRP A 356 4.38 -5.09 -27.49
CA TRP A 356 5.00 -5.76 -28.64
C TRP A 356 4.45 -5.25 -29.97
N GLU A 357 3.13 -5.12 -30.13
CA GLU A 357 2.47 -4.55 -31.33
C GLU A 357 2.96 -3.11 -31.62
N ARG A 358 3.20 -2.32 -30.56
CA ARG A 358 3.61 -0.90 -30.66
C ARG A 358 5.11 -0.69 -30.85
N TYR A 359 5.96 -1.53 -30.24
CA TYR A 359 7.42 -1.31 -30.15
C TYR A 359 8.29 -2.45 -30.67
N GLY A 360 7.75 -3.66 -30.82
CA GLY A 360 8.48 -4.87 -31.22
C GLY A 360 9.31 -5.51 -30.11
N VAL A 361 10.19 -6.42 -30.50
CA VAL A 361 11.17 -7.12 -29.63
C VAL A 361 12.49 -6.33 -29.62
N GLY A 362 13.21 -6.35 -28.50
CA GLY A 362 14.58 -5.85 -28.45
C GLY A 362 14.70 -4.32 -28.43
N VAL A 363 13.64 -3.60 -28.06
CA VAL A 363 13.65 -2.14 -27.91
C VAL A 363 13.60 -1.76 -26.42
N LEU A 364 14.41 -0.77 -26.03
CA LEU A 364 14.32 -0.10 -24.74
C LEU A 364 13.40 1.11 -24.87
N VAL A 365 12.26 1.09 -24.17
CA VAL A 365 11.29 2.18 -24.09
C VAL A 365 11.33 2.77 -22.68
N PRO A 366 11.55 4.09 -22.48
CA PRO A 366 11.56 4.68 -21.14
C PRO A 366 10.29 4.35 -20.35
N VAL A 367 10.42 4.08 -19.05
CA VAL A 367 9.29 3.62 -18.21
C VAL A 367 8.13 4.62 -18.21
N ARG A 368 8.40 5.93 -18.24
CA ARG A 368 7.35 6.96 -18.34
C ARG A 368 6.54 6.84 -19.63
N ASP A 369 7.23 6.67 -20.76
CA ASP A 369 6.59 6.58 -22.08
C ASP A 369 5.79 5.29 -22.21
N ALA A 370 6.32 4.17 -21.70
CA ALA A 370 5.60 2.91 -21.65
C ALA A 370 4.32 3.00 -20.81
N ALA A 371 4.40 3.65 -19.64
CA ALA A 371 3.32 3.76 -18.66
C ALA A 371 2.25 4.82 -18.97
N ASP A 372 2.51 5.77 -19.89
CA ASP A 372 1.56 6.80 -20.31
C ASP A 372 0.67 6.30 -21.47
N LEU A 373 -0.65 6.40 -21.30
CA LEU A 373 -1.64 5.88 -22.26
C LEU A 373 -1.68 6.65 -23.60
N ALA A 374 -1.14 7.87 -23.67
CA ALA A 374 -0.98 8.64 -24.91
C ALA A 374 0.39 8.39 -25.57
N ALA A 375 1.47 8.32 -24.78
CA ALA A 375 2.83 8.09 -25.31
C ALA A 375 3.12 6.62 -25.67
N GLY A 376 2.51 5.66 -24.96
CA GLY A 376 2.80 4.24 -25.07
C GLY A 376 1.61 3.31 -24.89
N ALA A 377 1.76 2.28 -24.06
CA ALA A 377 0.76 1.24 -23.83
C ALA A 377 -0.14 1.52 -22.60
N GLY A 378 0.25 2.47 -21.75
CA GLY A 378 -0.46 2.81 -20.53
C GLY A 378 -0.14 1.84 -19.40
N LEU A 379 -1.16 1.40 -18.66
CA LEU A 379 -1.01 0.51 -17.51
C LEU A 379 -1.88 -0.74 -17.67
N PRO A 380 -1.50 -1.90 -17.08
CA PRO A 380 -2.30 -3.13 -17.11
C PRO A 380 -3.75 -2.94 -16.66
N ALA A 381 -4.64 -3.83 -17.10
CA ALA A 381 -6.11 -3.65 -17.01
C ALA A 381 -6.70 -3.54 -15.59
N ASP A 382 -5.96 -3.91 -14.55
CA ASP A 382 -6.35 -3.77 -13.13
C ASP A 382 -5.72 -2.54 -12.43
N TYR A 383 -5.15 -1.59 -13.20
CA TYR A 383 -4.57 -0.36 -12.67
C TYR A 383 -5.55 0.83 -12.75
N PRO A 384 -5.51 1.76 -11.77
CA PRO A 384 -6.18 3.05 -11.91
C PRO A 384 -5.69 3.78 -13.16
N MET A 385 -6.63 4.37 -13.93
CA MET A 385 -6.38 5.02 -15.21
C MET A 385 -5.91 4.11 -16.37
N SER A 386 -6.02 2.78 -16.26
CA SER A 386 -5.94 1.93 -17.45
C SER A 386 -7.07 2.24 -18.43
N GLY A 387 -6.78 2.16 -19.73
CA GLY A 387 -7.79 2.18 -20.80
C GLY A 387 -8.42 0.80 -21.05
N TRP A 388 -7.87 -0.24 -20.44
CA TRP A 388 -8.19 -1.64 -20.74
C TRP A 388 -9.22 -2.20 -19.75
N SER A 389 -10.09 -3.08 -20.23
CA SER A 389 -11.03 -3.79 -19.37
C SER A 389 -10.40 -5.08 -18.87
N LEU A 390 -10.46 -5.35 -17.58
CA LEU A 390 -9.96 -6.60 -17.01
C LEU A 390 -10.66 -7.80 -17.67
N PRO A 391 -9.94 -8.78 -18.23
CA PRO A 391 -10.57 -9.99 -18.75
C PRO A 391 -11.37 -10.70 -17.64
N PRO A 392 -12.56 -11.24 -17.95
CA PRO A 392 -13.37 -11.96 -16.96
C PRO A 392 -12.62 -13.21 -16.50
N LEU A 393 -12.69 -13.51 -15.19
CA LEU A 393 -12.12 -14.75 -14.66
C LEU A 393 -12.78 -15.96 -15.30
N THR A 394 -12.00 -16.73 -16.05
CA THR A 394 -12.39 -18.04 -16.56
C THR A 394 -12.49 -19.06 -15.43
N VAL A 395 -13.41 -20.01 -15.59
CA VAL A 395 -13.43 -21.24 -14.80
C VAL A 395 -12.38 -22.18 -15.39
N LEU A 396 -11.49 -22.69 -14.55
CA LEU A 396 -10.48 -23.70 -14.92
C LEU A 396 -10.93 -25.10 -14.47
N PRO A 397 -10.43 -26.21 -15.05
CA PRO A 397 -10.78 -27.57 -14.61
C PRO A 397 -10.57 -27.81 -13.11
N ARG A 398 -9.51 -27.23 -12.52
CA ARG A 398 -9.27 -27.25 -11.06
C ARG A 398 -10.38 -26.59 -10.24
N ASP A 399 -11.04 -25.56 -10.79
CA ASP A 399 -12.09 -24.81 -10.09
C ASP A 399 -13.37 -25.65 -10.00
N GLU A 400 -13.67 -26.41 -11.06
CA GLU A 400 -14.78 -27.37 -11.11
C GLU A 400 -14.52 -28.57 -10.18
N LEU A 401 -13.29 -29.11 -10.19
CA LEU A 401 -12.89 -30.20 -9.28
C LEU A 401 -12.96 -29.77 -7.80
N LEU A 402 -12.54 -28.55 -7.47
CA LEU A 402 -12.69 -28.00 -6.11
C LEU A 402 -14.17 -27.76 -5.74
N ALA A 403 -15.00 -27.25 -6.66
CA ALA A 403 -16.44 -27.10 -6.44
C ALA A 403 -17.13 -28.45 -6.21
N ALA A 404 -16.77 -29.48 -6.98
CA ALA A 404 -17.28 -30.84 -6.82
C ALA A 404 -16.89 -31.44 -5.46
N ARG A 405 -15.63 -31.29 -5.02
CA ARG A 405 -15.18 -31.74 -3.70
C ARG A 405 -15.85 -30.96 -2.55
N ALA A 406 -16.08 -29.66 -2.70
CA ALA A 406 -16.83 -28.87 -1.72
C ALA A 406 -18.30 -29.33 -1.59
N MET A 407 -18.95 -29.62 -2.72
CA MET A 407 -20.31 -30.17 -2.74
C MET A 407 -20.35 -31.58 -2.12
N GLN A 408 -19.40 -32.45 -2.46
CA GLN A 408 -19.27 -33.78 -1.86
C GLN A 408 -19.12 -33.69 -0.33
N ALA A 409 -18.24 -32.82 0.17
CA ALA A 409 -18.05 -32.60 1.61
C ALA A 409 -19.32 -32.07 2.29
N ALA A 410 -20.04 -31.13 1.66
CA ALA A 410 -21.30 -30.61 2.18
C ALA A 410 -22.40 -31.69 2.26
N VAL A 411 -22.50 -32.56 1.25
CA VAL A 411 -23.50 -33.65 1.19
C VAL A 411 -23.17 -34.78 2.16
N THR A 412 -21.91 -35.21 2.27
CA THR A 412 -21.49 -36.24 3.24
C THR A 412 -21.41 -35.71 4.67
N GLY A 413 -21.38 -34.38 4.84
CA GLY A 413 -21.18 -33.74 6.14
C GLY A 413 -19.72 -33.67 6.61
N ALA A 414 -18.76 -34.04 5.75
CA ALA A 414 -17.34 -33.91 6.04
C ALA A 414 -16.94 -32.43 6.19
N ARG A 415 -16.22 -32.11 7.27
CA ARG A 415 -15.80 -30.73 7.60
C ARG A 415 -14.52 -30.28 6.89
N GLU A 416 -13.74 -31.23 6.39
CA GLU A 416 -12.49 -30.97 5.68
C GLU A 416 -12.35 -31.79 4.40
N ILE A 417 -11.61 -31.24 3.42
CA ILE A 417 -11.05 -31.92 2.27
C ILE A 417 -9.56 -32.14 2.59
N VAL A 418 -9.15 -33.40 2.70
CA VAL A 418 -7.74 -33.77 2.86
C VAL A 418 -7.15 -34.03 1.48
N LEU A 419 -6.17 -33.23 1.07
CA LEU A 419 -5.44 -33.42 -0.18
C LEU A 419 -4.24 -34.35 0.05
N THR A 420 -4.14 -35.38 -0.79
CA THR A 420 -2.92 -36.18 -1.00
C THR A 420 -2.00 -35.51 -2.02
N GLU A 421 -0.77 -36.03 -2.21
CA GLU A 421 0.12 -35.55 -3.27
C GLU A 421 -0.53 -35.71 -4.67
N ARG A 422 -1.22 -36.84 -4.90
CA ARG A 422 -1.96 -37.11 -6.14
C ARG A 422 -3.08 -36.09 -6.36
N ASP A 423 -3.77 -35.64 -5.31
CA ASP A 423 -4.79 -34.59 -5.48
C ASP A 423 -4.19 -33.26 -5.91
N ILE A 424 -2.93 -32.97 -5.52
CA ILE A 424 -2.19 -31.80 -6.01
C ILE A 424 -1.71 -32.03 -7.45
N ASP A 425 -1.25 -33.23 -7.79
CA ASP A 425 -0.92 -33.60 -9.18
C ASP A 425 -2.14 -33.42 -10.11
N ASP A 426 -3.31 -33.96 -9.73
CA ASP A 426 -4.56 -33.86 -10.47
C ASP A 426 -5.11 -32.41 -10.53
N LEU A 427 -4.95 -31.60 -9.47
CA LEU A 427 -5.35 -30.18 -9.45
C LEU A 427 -4.38 -29.22 -10.17
N ALA A 428 -3.12 -29.64 -10.39
CA ALA A 428 -2.08 -28.84 -11.05
C ALA A 428 -1.72 -29.38 -12.45
N LYS A 429 -2.43 -30.39 -12.94
CA LYS A 429 -2.12 -31.17 -14.16
C LYS A 429 -1.89 -30.32 -15.41
N ASP A 430 -2.67 -29.26 -15.58
CA ASP A 430 -2.62 -28.36 -16.75
C ASP A 430 -1.80 -27.09 -16.48
N ALA A 431 -1.02 -27.03 -15.40
CA ALA A 431 -0.19 -25.87 -15.07
C ALA A 431 1.04 -25.78 -16.00
N PRO A 432 1.26 -24.64 -16.69
CA PRO A 432 2.41 -24.46 -17.56
C PRO A 432 3.74 -24.39 -16.77
N ASP A 433 4.79 -25.02 -17.30
CA ASP A 433 6.17 -24.84 -16.84
C ASP A 433 6.68 -23.44 -17.23
N GLY A 434 6.33 -22.44 -16.40
CA GLY A 434 6.84 -21.07 -16.46
C GLY A 434 7.80 -20.76 -15.30
N PRO A 435 8.50 -19.60 -15.31
CA PRO A 435 9.32 -19.17 -14.18
C PRO A 435 8.46 -18.96 -12.92
N THR A 436 9.10 -18.98 -11.76
CA THR A 436 8.45 -18.79 -10.45
C THR A 436 9.07 -17.59 -9.76
N VAL A 437 8.29 -16.79 -9.02
CA VAL A 437 8.83 -15.61 -8.35
C VAL A 437 9.97 -16.00 -7.38
N PRO A 438 11.12 -15.30 -7.40
CA PRO A 438 12.38 -15.84 -6.89
C PRO A 438 12.46 -15.97 -5.37
N HIS A 439 11.76 -15.09 -4.64
CA HIS A 439 11.72 -15.09 -3.18
C HIS A 439 10.36 -14.57 -2.66
N VAL A 440 9.88 -15.16 -1.58
CA VAL A 440 8.56 -14.91 -0.99
C VAL A 440 8.62 -14.94 0.54
N LYS A 441 7.52 -14.62 1.23
CA LYS A 441 7.37 -14.85 2.67
C LYS A 441 6.15 -15.74 2.91
N ILE A 442 6.24 -16.60 3.91
CA ILE A 442 5.10 -17.32 4.46
C ILE A 442 4.97 -16.95 5.94
N GLY A 443 3.81 -16.40 6.33
CA GLY A 443 3.40 -16.39 7.72
C GLY A 443 2.81 -17.75 8.07
N PHE A 444 3.08 -18.26 9.27
CA PHE A 444 2.50 -19.52 9.73
C PHE A 444 2.23 -19.48 11.23
N ARG A 445 1.26 -20.29 11.67
CA ARG A 445 0.94 -20.53 13.08
C ARG A 445 1.06 -22.02 13.35
N VAL A 446 1.68 -22.37 14.48
CA VAL A 446 1.68 -23.75 14.96
C VAL A 446 0.50 -23.91 15.92
N ARG A 447 -0.35 -24.90 15.65
CA ARG A 447 -1.40 -25.36 16.54
C ARG A 447 -0.92 -26.61 17.27
N ALA A 448 -0.82 -26.56 18.59
CA ALA A 448 -0.44 -27.68 19.45
C ALA A 448 -0.78 -27.38 20.92
N ALA A 449 -1.24 -28.38 21.66
CA ALA A 449 -1.61 -28.27 23.07
C ALA A 449 -0.43 -27.98 24.02
N SER A 450 0.80 -28.36 23.64
CA SER A 450 2.00 -28.18 24.44
C SER A 450 3.27 -28.23 23.58
N GLU A 451 4.38 -27.75 24.14
CA GLU A 451 5.73 -27.92 23.57
C GLU A 451 6.08 -29.39 23.30
N GLN A 452 5.62 -30.31 24.15
CA GLN A 452 5.82 -31.75 23.96
C GLN A 452 5.10 -32.27 22.70
N ALA A 453 3.93 -31.73 22.37
CA ALA A 453 3.20 -32.09 21.14
C ALA A 453 3.91 -31.54 19.88
N VAL A 454 4.41 -30.30 19.94
CA VAL A 454 5.28 -29.74 18.87
C VAL A 454 6.54 -30.59 18.66
N SER A 455 7.11 -31.14 19.74
CA SER A 455 8.29 -32.00 19.72
C SER A 455 8.01 -33.39 19.15
N SER A 456 6.91 -34.04 19.56
CA SER A 456 6.51 -35.38 19.06
C SER A 456 6.03 -35.37 17.60
N GLY A 457 5.76 -34.18 17.04
CA GLY A 457 5.21 -34.04 15.70
C GLY A 457 3.67 -34.09 15.67
N ASP A 458 3.03 -33.92 16.81
CA ASP A 458 1.58 -33.73 16.93
C ASP A 458 1.25 -32.23 16.92
N PHE A 459 1.20 -31.67 15.71
CA PHE A 459 0.85 -30.28 15.47
C PHE A 459 0.11 -30.11 14.15
N VAL A 460 -0.65 -29.03 14.03
CA VAL A 460 -1.24 -28.54 12.78
C VAL A 460 -0.64 -27.17 12.46
N VAL A 461 -0.56 -26.80 11.19
CA VAL A 461 -0.04 -25.49 10.76
C VAL A 461 -1.12 -24.71 10.02
N ASP A 462 -1.39 -23.46 10.40
CA ASP A 462 -2.08 -22.50 9.51
C ASP A 462 -1.01 -21.79 8.67
N VAL A 463 -1.24 -21.58 7.36
CA VAL A 463 -0.34 -20.78 6.50
C VAL A 463 -1.02 -19.56 5.92
N ARG A 464 -0.26 -18.45 5.83
CA ARG A 464 -0.67 -17.17 5.24
C ARG A 464 0.42 -16.62 4.32
N PRO A 465 0.32 -16.86 3.01
CA PRO A 465 1.24 -16.34 2.00
C PRO A 465 1.40 -14.81 2.01
N ALA A 466 2.60 -14.34 1.65
CA ALA A 466 2.90 -12.95 1.36
C ALA A 466 3.90 -12.85 0.19
N TRP A 467 3.52 -12.11 -0.85
CA TRP A 467 4.08 -12.18 -2.22
C TRP A 467 5.59 -11.86 -2.39
N THR A 468 6.28 -11.39 -1.34
CA THR A 468 7.72 -11.06 -1.32
C THR A 468 8.29 -11.20 0.09
N ALA A 469 9.57 -11.61 0.18
CA ALA A 469 10.28 -11.94 1.43
C ALA A 469 10.31 -10.81 2.49
N GLY A 470 10.21 -9.54 2.11
CA GLY A 470 10.27 -8.43 3.06
C GLY A 470 8.94 -8.05 3.72
N VAL A 471 7.79 -8.28 3.05
CA VAL A 471 6.50 -7.63 3.35
C VAL A 471 6.06 -7.69 4.83
N LEU A 472 6.28 -8.81 5.52
CA LEU A 472 5.82 -8.99 6.91
C LEU A 472 6.82 -8.51 7.97
N SER A 473 8.09 -8.28 7.59
CA SER A 473 9.20 -8.11 8.54
C SER A 473 10.19 -6.98 8.22
N GLY A 474 10.12 -6.32 7.07
CA GLY A 474 11.08 -5.29 6.65
C GLY A 474 11.14 -4.08 7.60
N ARG A 475 9.99 -3.60 8.08
CA ARG A 475 9.90 -2.46 9.02
C ARG A 475 10.49 -2.74 10.41
N PHE A 476 10.70 -4.01 10.77
CA PHE A 476 11.23 -4.41 12.07
C PHE A 476 12.76 -4.59 12.08
N THR A 477 13.45 -4.37 10.96
CA THR A 477 14.93 -4.33 10.91
C THR A 477 15.52 -3.33 11.91
N ALA A 478 14.87 -2.18 12.10
CA ALA A 478 15.25 -1.17 13.09
C ALA A 478 14.99 -1.58 14.57
N VAL A 479 14.23 -2.65 14.81
CA VAL A 479 13.83 -3.13 16.17
C VAL A 479 14.51 -4.46 16.52
N LEU A 480 14.78 -5.30 15.51
CA LEU A 480 15.31 -6.66 15.66
C LEU A 480 16.77 -6.81 15.20
N GLY A 481 17.41 -5.73 14.73
CA GLY A 481 18.83 -5.70 14.40
C GLY A 481 19.19 -6.21 13.00
N THR A 482 20.49 -6.50 12.80
CA THR A 482 21.08 -6.71 11.48
C THR A 482 20.69 -8.01 10.80
N ALA A 483 20.37 -9.07 11.56
CA ALA A 483 20.09 -10.40 11.02
C ALA A 483 19.05 -10.42 9.88
N LEU A 484 18.01 -9.59 9.97
CA LEU A 484 17.02 -9.43 8.90
C LEU A 484 17.57 -8.67 7.68
N SER A 485 18.41 -7.66 7.90
CA SER A 485 19.07 -6.89 6.83
C SER A 485 20.01 -7.77 6.02
N ASP A 486 20.78 -8.63 6.69
CA ASP A 486 21.74 -9.54 6.05
C ASP A 486 21.04 -10.69 5.30
N LEU A 487 19.91 -11.17 5.84
CA LEU A 487 19.01 -12.08 5.12
C LEU A 487 18.46 -11.44 3.84
N TYR A 488 17.97 -10.19 3.90
CA TYR A 488 17.41 -9.55 2.70
C TYR A 488 18.45 -9.24 1.61
N ARG A 489 19.72 -9.02 2.00
CA ARG A 489 20.86 -8.80 1.06
C ARG A 489 21.20 -10.01 0.21
N THR A 490 20.84 -11.21 0.64
CA THR A 490 21.18 -12.48 -0.02
C THR A 490 20.02 -13.11 -0.80
N LEU A 491 18.86 -12.43 -0.88
CA LEU A 491 17.69 -12.92 -1.64
C LEU A 491 18.01 -13.06 -3.13
N PRO A 492 17.65 -14.18 -3.79
CA PRO A 492 17.91 -14.37 -5.22
C PRO A 492 17.05 -13.48 -6.11
N THR A 493 17.55 -13.21 -7.32
CA THR A 493 16.79 -12.66 -8.46
C THR A 493 16.20 -13.78 -9.32
N MET A 494 15.22 -13.44 -10.15
CA MET A 494 14.67 -14.32 -11.19
C MET A 494 15.61 -14.41 -12.38
N THR A 495 16.36 -13.34 -12.65
CA THR A 495 17.30 -13.22 -13.76
C THR A 495 18.75 -13.19 -13.25
N GLU A 496 19.61 -13.96 -13.88
CA GLU A 496 21.05 -13.97 -13.63
C GLU A 496 21.65 -12.58 -13.86
N GLY A 497 22.54 -12.13 -12.97
CA GLY A 497 23.22 -10.83 -13.12
C GLY A 497 22.31 -9.58 -13.03
N ALA A 498 21.04 -9.71 -12.63
CA ALA A 498 20.18 -8.56 -12.37
C ALA A 498 20.71 -7.65 -11.24
N LEU A 499 20.20 -6.42 -11.19
CA LEU A 499 20.46 -5.43 -10.14
C LEU A 499 19.36 -5.53 -9.07
N HIS A 500 19.74 -5.96 -7.86
CA HIS A 500 18.86 -5.92 -6.69
C HIS A 500 18.60 -4.48 -6.27
N ALA A 501 17.40 -3.97 -6.51
CA ALA A 501 17.05 -2.59 -6.21
C ALA A 501 15.88 -2.49 -5.23
N GLN A 502 16.09 -1.81 -4.10
CA GLN A 502 15.03 -1.53 -3.14
C GLN A 502 14.11 -0.44 -3.69
N LEU A 503 12.81 -0.74 -3.83
CA LEU A 503 11.84 0.26 -4.27
C LEU A 503 11.44 1.15 -3.09
N SER A 504 11.85 2.41 -3.11
CA SER A 504 11.62 3.42 -2.06
C SER A 504 10.50 4.35 -2.51
N VAL A 505 9.33 4.24 -1.87
CA VAL A 505 8.09 4.85 -2.37
C VAL A 505 7.45 5.73 -1.32
N MET A 506 7.24 7.01 -1.65
CA MET A 506 6.36 7.87 -0.86
C MET A 506 4.91 7.39 -0.98
N PRO A 507 4.24 7.00 0.13
CA PRO A 507 2.85 6.55 0.09
C PRO A 507 1.89 7.75 -0.01
N ASP A 508 0.69 7.50 -0.54
CA ASP A 508 -0.36 8.51 -0.73
C ASP A 508 -0.84 9.20 0.57
N PHE A 509 -0.51 8.64 1.74
CA PHE A 509 -0.97 9.10 3.05
C PHE A 509 0.20 9.14 4.05
N PRO A 510 0.44 10.26 4.76
CA PRO A 510 1.57 10.43 5.68
C PRO A 510 1.71 9.29 6.70
N HIS A 511 0.63 8.96 7.41
CA HIS A 511 0.61 7.90 8.44
C HIS A 511 0.97 6.50 7.92
N ALA A 512 0.87 6.24 6.60
CA ALA A 512 1.32 4.97 6.02
C ALA A 512 2.85 4.82 6.05
N GLN A 513 3.60 5.93 6.13
CA GLN A 513 5.05 5.90 6.28
C GLN A 513 5.49 5.20 7.57
N ASN A 514 4.65 5.20 8.62
CA ASN A 514 4.91 4.43 9.85
C ASN A 514 5.20 2.95 9.55
N VAL A 515 4.58 2.36 8.52
CA VAL A 515 4.75 0.95 8.17
C VAL A 515 5.63 0.69 6.95
N SER A 516 5.98 1.71 6.16
CA SER A 516 6.77 1.56 4.93
C SER A 516 8.17 2.19 4.94
N ARG A 517 8.52 2.95 5.98
CA ARG A 517 9.87 3.50 6.19
C ARG A 517 10.83 2.38 6.61
N ILE A 518 11.79 2.06 5.74
CA ILE A 518 12.69 0.89 5.85
C ILE A 518 14.09 1.33 5.36
N PRO A 519 15.18 1.14 6.12
CA PRO A 519 16.53 1.54 5.71
C PRO A 519 16.95 1.02 4.33
N ALA A 520 17.99 1.61 3.73
CA ALA A 520 18.56 1.07 2.49
C ALA A 520 19.32 -0.24 2.79
N LEU A 521 18.71 -1.39 2.47
CA LEU A 521 19.26 -2.71 2.78
C LEU A 521 20.02 -3.31 1.59
N LEU A 522 19.57 -3.00 0.37
CA LEU A 522 20.12 -3.51 -0.89
C LEU A 522 21.13 -2.53 -1.52
N PRO A 523 21.99 -2.99 -2.45
CA PRO A 523 23.03 -2.14 -3.04
C PRO A 523 22.50 -0.97 -3.87
N TYR A 524 21.28 -1.09 -4.41
CA TYR A 524 20.63 -0.05 -5.19
C TYR A 524 19.26 0.34 -4.62
N VAL A 525 18.84 1.58 -4.86
CA VAL A 525 17.52 2.12 -4.49
C VAL A 525 16.87 2.79 -5.70
N ILE A 526 15.59 2.54 -5.93
CA ILE A 526 14.75 3.28 -6.89
C ILE A 526 13.87 4.24 -6.08
N PRO A 527 14.15 5.56 -6.08
CA PRO A 527 13.31 6.55 -5.40
C PRO A 527 12.07 6.92 -6.23
N VAL A 528 10.89 6.87 -5.61
CA VAL A 528 9.61 7.17 -6.27
C VAL A 528 8.83 8.19 -5.45
N GLY A 529 8.73 9.42 -5.99
CA GLY A 529 8.15 10.57 -5.28
C GLY A 529 9.05 11.21 -4.21
N GLU A 530 10.35 10.87 -4.20
CA GLU A 530 11.34 11.39 -3.25
C GLU A 530 12.34 12.33 -3.94
N THR A 531 12.70 13.43 -3.26
CA THR A 531 13.83 14.29 -3.66
C THR A 531 15.13 13.65 -3.19
N ARG A 532 16.09 13.41 -4.10
CA ARG A 532 17.43 12.92 -3.73
C ARG A 532 18.51 13.49 -4.65
N THR A 533 19.63 13.91 -4.08
CA THR A 533 20.86 14.17 -4.83
C THR A 533 21.32 12.90 -5.55
N PRO A 534 21.74 12.96 -6.84
CA PRO A 534 22.23 11.78 -7.56
C PRO A 534 23.43 11.10 -6.88
N ALA A 535 23.43 9.77 -6.90
CA ALA A 535 24.52 8.93 -6.40
C ALA A 535 24.48 7.56 -7.09
N ASP A 536 25.62 6.84 -7.16
CA ASP A 536 25.76 5.60 -7.95
C ASP A 536 24.86 4.44 -7.48
N CYS A 537 24.45 4.46 -6.20
CA CYS A 537 23.49 3.54 -5.61
C CYS A 537 22.02 3.88 -5.91
N LEU A 538 21.73 5.02 -6.55
CA LEU A 538 20.38 5.38 -6.98
C LEU A 538 20.15 5.00 -8.45
N ILE A 539 18.99 4.43 -8.74
CA ILE A 539 18.50 4.18 -10.10
C ILE A 539 17.28 5.09 -10.29
N ASP A 540 17.47 6.20 -11.00
CA ASP A 540 16.39 7.14 -11.28
C ASP A 540 15.34 6.51 -12.21
N ILE A 541 14.08 6.94 -12.11
CA ILE A 541 12.99 6.54 -13.00
C ILE A 541 13.31 6.87 -14.46
N ASP A 542 14.07 7.93 -14.71
CA ASP A 542 14.46 8.38 -16.06
C ASP A 542 15.64 7.56 -16.64
N ASP A 543 16.33 6.76 -15.81
CA ASP A 543 17.29 5.72 -16.23
C ASP A 543 16.60 4.38 -16.51
N LEU A 544 15.34 4.19 -16.12
CA LEU A 544 14.61 2.94 -16.27
C LEU A 544 13.88 2.84 -17.61
N ALA A 545 14.05 1.70 -18.28
CA ALA A 545 13.32 1.32 -19.48
C ALA A 545 12.60 -0.03 -19.32
N VAL A 546 11.49 -0.18 -20.04
CA VAL A 546 10.83 -1.47 -20.31
C VAL A 546 11.49 -2.09 -21.54
N TYR A 547 11.82 -3.37 -21.45
CA TYR A 547 12.45 -4.17 -22.48
C TYR A 547 11.62 -5.42 -22.77
N SER A 548 11.29 -5.70 -24.04
CA SER A 548 10.56 -6.90 -24.44
C SER A 548 11.46 -7.94 -25.09
N THR A 549 11.42 -9.17 -24.58
CA THR A 549 12.00 -10.37 -25.22
C THR A 549 11.03 -11.04 -26.21
N GLY A 550 9.83 -10.50 -26.39
CA GLY A 550 8.74 -11.16 -27.11
C GLY A 550 8.03 -12.27 -26.31
N ARG A 551 8.57 -12.68 -25.15
CA ARG A 551 7.93 -13.61 -24.19
C ARG A 551 7.71 -13.04 -22.80
N ALA A 552 8.53 -12.07 -22.38
CA ALA A 552 8.39 -11.38 -21.11
C ALA A 552 8.84 -9.92 -21.24
N LEU A 553 8.35 -9.07 -20.34
CA LEU A 553 8.90 -7.73 -20.15
C LEU A 553 9.88 -7.73 -18.97
N HIS A 554 10.99 -7.02 -19.14
CA HIS A 554 12.00 -6.80 -18.11
C HIS A 554 12.16 -5.29 -17.88
N LEU A 555 12.52 -4.92 -16.66
CA LEU A 555 12.94 -3.57 -16.30
C LEU A 555 14.46 -3.48 -16.45
N VAL A 556 14.97 -2.43 -17.09
CA VAL A 556 16.40 -2.28 -17.42
C VAL A 556 16.89 -0.88 -17.04
N SER A 557 18.05 -0.79 -16.37
CA SER A 557 18.81 0.46 -16.20
C SER A 557 19.57 0.74 -17.50
N MET A 558 19.24 1.84 -18.18
CA MET A 558 19.79 2.18 -19.51
C MET A 558 21.28 2.53 -19.45
N SER A 559 21.70 3.26 -18.42
CA SER A 559 23.11 3.61 -18.17
C SER A 559 23.97 2.38 -17.85
N ARG A 560 23.47 1.47 -16.98
CA ARG A 560 24.19 0.28 -16.53
C ARG A 560 24.04 -0.93 -17.45
N ARG A 561 23.14 -0.86 -18.45
CA ARG A 561 22.74 -1.94 -19.37
C ARG A 561 22.47 -3.28 -18.69
N ARG A 562 21.83 -3.25 -17.52
CA ARG A 562 21.48 -4.44 -16.73
C ARG A 562 20.02 -4.43 -16.35
N ILE A 563 19.44 -5.62 -16.29
CA ILE A 563 18.10 -5.83 -15.76
C ILE A 563 18.07 -5.41 -14.29
N VAL A 564 16.96 -4.81 -13.87
CA VAL A 564 16.70 -4.34 -12.51
C VAL A 564 15.51 -5.12 -11.98
N GLU A 565 15.63 -5.73 -10.80
CA GLU A 565 14.51 -6.38 -10.14
C GLU A 565 14.16 -5.57 -8.88
N PRO A 566 12.97 -4.91 -8.84
CA PRO A 566 12.56 -4.12 -7.67
C PRO A 566 12.08 -4.99 -6.50
N HIS A 567 12.80 -4.94 -5.38
CA HIS A 567 12.39 -5.56 -4.13
C HIS A 567 11.50 -4.60 -3.34
N VAL A 568 10.23 -4.98 -3.13
CA VAL A 568 9.34 -4.35 -2.15
C VAL A 568 9.50 -5.04 -0.81
N LEU A 569 9.77 -4.25 0.24
CA LEU A 569 10.03 -4.75 1.60
C LEU A 569 8.96 -4.34 2.63
N HIS A 570 7.93 -3.58 2.22
CA HIS A 570 6.88 -3.03 3.10
C HIS A 570 5.50 -3.68 2.89
N PRO A 571 4.61 -3.72 3.90
CA PRO A 571 3.28 -4.33 3.82
C PRO A 571 2.20 -3.48 3.11
N LEU A 572 2.53 -2.36 2.47
CA LEU A 572 1.53 -1.52 1.81
C LEU A 572 0.79 -2.25 0.69
N ALA A 573 -0.53 -2.06 0.65
CA ALA A 573 -1.40 -2.50 -0.44
C ALA A 573 -1.10 -1.69 -1.71
N LEU A 574 -0.37 -2.29 -2.65
CA LEU A 574 0.13 -1.61 -3.86
C LEU A 574 -1.00 -1.07 -4.77
N GLU A 575 -2.20 -1.62 -4.63
CA GLU A 575 -3.41 -1.23 -5.37
C GLU A 575 -4.24 -0.13 -4.67
N LYS A 576 -3.82 0.31 -3.47
CA LYS A 576 -4.57 1.29 -2.64
C LYS A 576 -3.74 2.42 -2.02
N GLN A 577 -2.42 2.26 -1.83
CA GLN A 577 -1.61 3.12 -0.95
C GLN A 577 -0.36 3.73 -1.60
N VAL A 578 -0.08 3.40 -2.86
CA VAL A 578 1.08 3.89 -3.62
C VAL A 578 0.65 4.32 -5.03
N SER A 579 1.50 5.09 -5.70
CA SER A 579 1.22 5.53 -7.06
C SER A 579 1.13 4.35 -8.07
N PRO A 580 0.33 4.47 -9.13
CA PRO A 580 0.26 3.43 -10.16
C PRO A 580 1.62 3.12 -10.82
N LEU A 581 2.53 4.10 -10.88
CA LEU A 581 3.89 3.92 -11.38
C LEU A 581 4.76 3.07 -10.42
N ALA A 582 4.68 3.31 -9.12
CA ALA A 582 5.37 2.48 -8.12
C ALA A 582 4.86 1.04 -8.17
N ARG A 583 3.54 0.86 -8.30
CA ARG A 583 2.92 -0.45 -8.49
C ARG A 583 3.40 -1.14 -9.79
N PHE A 584 3.52 -0.39 -10.89
CA PHE A 584 4.00 -0.90 -12.19
C PHE A 584 5.42 -1.43 -12.08
N LEU A 585 6.34 -0.64 -11.53
CA LEU A 585 7.72 -1.05 -11.25
C LEU A 585 7.80 -2.30 -10.36
N ALA A 586 7.01 -2.35 -9.28
CA ALA A 586 6.98 -3.47 -8.34
C ALA A 586 6.45 -4.80 -8.94
N GLN A 587 5.61 -4.74 -9.96
CA GLN A 587 4.91 -5.91 -10.50
C GLN A 587 5.43 -6.36 -11.88
N LEU A 588 6.05 -5.50 -12.69
CA LEU A 588 6.44 -5.79 -14.08
C LEU A 588 7.17 -7.12 -14.25
N GLY A 589 8.36 -7.29 -13.65
CA GLY A 589 9.13 -8.54 -13.82
C GLY A 589 8.45 -9.77 -13.21
N ARG A 590 7.59 -9.58 -12.19
CA ARG A 590 6.87 -10.65 -11.50
C ARG A 590 5.54 -11.00 -12.19
N GLY A 591 5.09 -10.22 -13.17
CA GLY A 591 3.85 -10.44 -13.93
C GLY A 591 3.92 -11.63 -14.90
N PHE A 592 5.14 -12.09 -15.22
CA PHE A 592 5.45 -13.16 -16.18
C PHE A 592 5.82 -14.49 -15.50
N ALA A 593 5.62 -14.61 -14.18
CA ALA A 593 6.05 -15.74 -13.36
C ALA A 593 4.94 -16.20 -12.41
N THR A 594 4.82 -17.51 -12.19
CA THR A 594 3.81 -18.12 -11.30
C THR A 594 3.80 -17.39 -9.96
N ALA A 595 2.65 -16.82 -9.64
CA ALA A 595 2.50 -15.92 -8.51
C ALA A 595 2.38 -16.67 -7.18
N TRP A 596 2.78 -16.00 -6.11
CA TRP A 596 2.69 -16.53 -4.76
C TRP A 596 1.41 -16.03 -4.06
N THR A 597 0.38 -16.88 -4.03
CA THR A 597 -0.96 -16.53 -3.55
C THR A 597 -1.41 -17.42 -2.37
N GLU A 598 -2.47 -16.99 -1.68
CA GLU A 598 -3.30 -17.88 -0.87
C GLU A 598 -4.03 -18.93 -1.73
N PHE A 599 -4.67 -19.90 -1.07
CA PHE A 599 -5.45 -20.95 -1.74
C PHE A 599 -6.71 -20.37 -2.40
N ASP A 600 -6.71 -20.27 -3.73
CA ASP A 600 -7.87 -19.81 -4.50
C ASP A 600 -8.81 -20.99 -4.84
N TRP A 601 -10.02 -20.92 -4.28
CA TRP A 601 -11.15 -21.80 -4.57
C TRP A 601 -11.70 -21.68 -6.00
N GLY A 602 -11.34 -20.62 -6.72
CA GLY A 602 -11.79 -20.33 -8.08
C GLY A 602 -13.23 -19.82 -8.16
N PRO A 603 -13.62 -19.17 -9.27
CA PRO A 603 -14.94 -18.57 -9.45
C PRO A 603 -16.11 -19.56 -9.26
N ALA A 604 -15.91 -20.85 -9.56
CA ALA A 604 -16.94 -21.89 -9.40
C ALA A 604 -17.35 -22.12 -7.94
N ALA A 605 -16.39 -22.15 -7.00
CA ALA A 605 -16.65 -22.43 -5.58
C ALA A 605 -16.64 -21.17 -4.70
N ALA A 606 -15.90 -20.11 -5.08
CA ALA A 606 -15.69 -18.93 -4.23
C ALA A 606 -16.99 -18.24 -3.76
N ALA A 607 -18.08 -18.36 -4.53
CA ALA A 607 -19.39 -17.79 -4.20
C ALA A 607 -20.18 -18.56 -3.11
N LEU A 608 -19.87 -19.84 -2.87
CA LEU A 608 -20.69 -20.76 -2.06
C LEU A 608 -20.89 -20.27 -0.60
N PRO A 609 -22.08 -20.46 0.00
CA PRO A 609 -22.34 -20.03 1.38
C PRO A 609 -21.50 -20.75 2.44
N TYR A 610 -21.11 -22.00 2.17
CA TYR A 610 -20.16 -22.78 2.96
C TYR A 610 -19.02 -23.30 2.07
N LEU A 611 -17.81 -23.33 2.61
CA LEU A 611 -16.67 -24.07 2.09
C LEU A 611 -16.01 -24.84 3.24
N PRO A 612 -15.68 -26.13 3.07
CA PRO A 612 -14.98 -26.92 4.08
C PRO A 612 -13.53 -26.45 4.26
N ARG A 613 -12.89 -26.89 5.34
CA ARG A 613 -11.44 -26.72 5.52
C ARG A 613 -10.70 -27.47 4.40
N VAL A 614 -9.63 -26.91 3.86
CA VAL A 614 -8.70 -27.63 2.96
C VAL A 614 -7.40 -27.87 3.71
N ARG A 615 -7.04 -29.14 3.88
CA ARG A 615 -5.83 -29.59 4.57
C ARG A 615 -4.96 -30.40 3.63
N TYR A 616 -3.66 -30.09 3.56
CA TYR A 616 -2.65 -30.96 2.96
C TYR A 616 -1.71 -31.39 4.09
N ARG A 617 -1.57 -32.71 4.29
CA ARG A 617 -0.78 -33.27 5.39
C ARG A 617 -1.18 -32.68 6.76
N ARG A 618 -0.30 -31.99 7.49
CA ARG A 618 -0.58 -31.27 8.75
C ARG A 618 -0.96 -29.79 8.55
N THR A 619 -0.95 -29.27 7.33
CA THR A 619 -1.18 -27.85 7.06
C THR A 619 -2.59 -27.55 6.56
N VAL A 620 -3.25 -26.59 7.20
CA VAL A 620 -4.49 -25.95 6.72
C VAL A 620 -4.12 -24.93 5.64
N LEU A 621 -4.46 -25.23 4.38
CA LEU A 621 -4.27 -24.36 3.22
C LEU A 621 -5.42 -23.34 3.08
N SER A 622 -6.62 -23.71 3.53
CA SER A 622 -7.79 -22.84 3.58
C SER A 622 -8.64 -23.22 4.81
N PRO A 623 -8.94 -22.29 5.73
CA PRO A 623 -9.84 -22.57 6.84
C PRO A 623 -11.28 -22.76 6.34
N ALA A 624 -12.09 -23.54 7.06
CA ALA A 624 -13.52 -23.63 6.81
C ALA A 624 -14.17 -22.23 6.86
N ARG A 625 -15.07 -21.93 5.91
CA ARG A 625 -15.62 -20.59 5.68
C ARG A 625 -17.12 -20.62 5.51
N TRP A 626 -17.82 -19.73 6.21
CA TRP A 626 -19.25 -19.46 6.07
C TRP A 626 -19.49 -18.02 5.59
N ARG A 627 -20.57 -17.82 4.83
CA ARG A 627 -21.09 -16.51 4.43
C ARG A 627 -22.49 -16.32 5.02
N LEU A 628 -22.62 -15.37 5.92
CA LEU A 628 -23.88 -14.95 6.52
C LEU A 628 -24.37 -13.69 5.79
N ALA A 629 -25.50 -13.76 5.10
CA ALA A 629 -26.10 -12.59 4.47
C ALA A 629 -26.96 -11.81 5.45
N ALA A 630 -27.03 -10.48 5.30
CA ALA A 630 -27.94 -9.65 6.10
C ALA A 630 -29.43 -9.97 5.87
N ALA A 631 -29.75 -10.71 4.80
CA ALA A 631 -31.09 -11.20 4.47
C ALA A 631 -31.45 -12.52 5.16
N ASP A 632 -30.49 -13.24 5.73
CA ASP A 632 -30.72 -14.51 6.44
C ASP A 632 -31.29 -14.29 7.86
N LEU A 633 -31.33 -13.04 8.33
CA LEU A 633 -31.65 -12.65 9.70
C LEU A 633 -32.73 -11.55 9.73
N PRO A 634 -33.44 -11.38 10.87
CA PRO A 634 -34.46 -10.35 11.01
C PRO A 634 -33.93 -8.94 10.74
N ALA A 635 -34.67 -8.16 9.96
CA ALA A 635 -34.35 -6.76 9.70
C ALA A 635 -34.79 -5.86 10.88
N GLY A 636 -34.01 -4.82 11.18
CA GLY A 636 -34.35 -3.79 12.16
C GLY A 636 -33.27 -3.58 13.24
N PRO A 637 -33.65 -3.39 14.52
CA PRO A 637 -32.71 -3.36 15.63
C PRO A 637 -32.31 -4.78 16.10
N PHE A 638 -31.20 -4.87 16.82
CA PHE A 638 -30.85 -6.10 17.55
C PHE A 638 -31.82 -6.32 18.71
N ASN A 639 -32.20 -7.57 18.93
CA ASN A 639 -33.05 -8.03 20.03
C ASN A 639 -32.83 -9.55 20.24
N PRO A 640 -33.41 -10.17 21.29
CA PRO A 640 -33.24 -11.62 21.52
C PRO A 640 -33.73 -12.52 20.37
N ALA A 641 -34.74 -12.09 19.59
CA ALA A 641 -35.19 -12.83 18.42
C ALA A 641 -34.17 -12.81 17.26
N TRP A 642 -33.44 -11.71 17.08
CA TRP A 642 -32.32 -11.61 16.15
C TRP A 642 -31.18 -12.57 16.55
N HIS A 643 -30.84 -12.64 17.83
CA HIS A 643 -29.81 -13.56 18.32
C HIS A 643 -30.27 -15.03 18.22
N LYS A 644 -31.53 -15.33 18.50
CA LYS A 644 -32.13 -16.65 18.27
C LYS A 644 -32.04 -17.05 16.79
N ALA A 645 -32.33 -16.14 15.86
CA ALA A 645 -32.19 -16.39 14.43
C ALA A 645 -30.74 -16.66 14.01
N LEU A 646 -29.76 -15.95 14.59
CA LEU A 646 -28.33 -16.24 14.37
C LEU A 646 -27.94 -17.64 14.87
N LYS A 647 -28.43 -18.06 16.05
CA LYS A 647 -28.19 -19.41 16.58
C LYS A 647 -28.87 -20.49 15.71
N GLN A 648 -30.07 -20.23 15.18
CA GLN A 648 -30.75 -21.12 14.23
C GLN A 648 -29.97 -21.24 12.91
N TRP A 649 -29.55 -20.11 12.33
CA TRP A 649 -28.70 -20.06 11.12
C TRP A 649 -27.40 -20.87 11.33
N ALA A 650 -26.72 -20.68 12.47
CA ALA A 650 -25.49 -21.41 12.79
C ALA A 650 -25.73 -22.92 12.86
N GLY A 651 -26.85 -23.36 13.46
CA GLY A 651 -27.28 -24.76 13.45
C GLY A 651 -27.52 -25.31 12.04
N THR A 652 -28.28 -24.59 11.21
CA THR A 652 -28.56 -24.97 9.81
C THR A 652 -27.28 -25.14 8.99
N TRP A 653 -26.32 -24.22 9.12
CA TRP A 653 -25.05 -24.25 8.37
C TRP A 653 -23.92 -25.01 9.06
N ARG A 654 -24.21 -25.72 10.18
CA ARG A 654 -23.24 -26.43 11.03
C ARG A 654 -22.03 -25.56 11.42
N CYS A 655 -22.25 -24.26 11.55
CA CYS A 655 -21.25 -23.26 11.92
C CYS A 655 -20.90 -23.41 13.40
N PRO A 656 -19.60 -23.48 13.79
CA PRO A 656 -19.21 -23.59 15.19
C PRO A 656 -19.59 -22.34 15.99
N ALA A 657 -19.67 -22.48 17.32
CA ALA A 657 -19.94 -21.35 18.21
C ALA A 657 -18.84 -20.28 18.11
N ARG A 658 -17.56 -20.68 18.17
CA ARG A 658 -16.42 -19.79 17.94
C ARG A 658 -16.02 -19.72 16.47
N VAL A 659 -15.93 -18.51 15.94
CA VAL A 659 -15.55 -18.16 14.57
C VAL A 659 -14.74 -16.87 14.54
N GLN A 660 -13.99 -16.63 13.46
CA GLN A 660 -13.37 -15.33 13.19
C GLN A 660 -14.17 -14.58 12.12
N LEU A 661 -14.65 -13.38 12.46
CA LEU A 661 -15.22 -12.44 11.49
C LEU A 661 -14.09 -11.78 10.69
N GLN A 662 -14.22 -11.83 9.37
CA GLN A 662 -13.30 -11.23 8.40
C GLN A 662 -13.86 -9.88 7.90
N ASP A 663 -13.11 -8.79 8.08
CA ASP A 663 -13.41 -7.45 7.55
C ASP A 663 -12.13 -6.82 6.94
N ASP A 664 -11.99 -6.94 5.62
CA ASP A 664 -10.78 -6.58 4.86
C ASP A 664 -9.49 -7.22 5.43
N ASP A 665 -8.58 -6.44 6.03
CA ASP A 665 -7.31 -6.94 6.62
C ASP A 665 -7.47 -7.64 7.98
N ARG A 666 -8.70 -7.69 8.51
CA ARG A 666 -8.97 -7.80 9.94
C ARG A 666 -9.73 -9.06 10.29
N THR A 667 -9.13 -9.88 11.14
CA THR A 667 -9.81 -10.90 11.91
C THR A 667 -10.28 -10.34 13.25
N MET A 668 -11.41 -10.86 13.74
CA MET A 668 -11.90 -10.69 15.11
C MET A 668 -12.57 -12.00 15.53
N PRO A 669 -12.06 -12.74 16.54
CA PRO A 669 -12.75 -13.91 17.07
C PRO A 669 -14.04 -13.48 17.75
N LEU A 670 -15.07 -14.29 17.62
CA LEU A 670 -16.41 -14.07 18.15
C LEU A 670 -17.02 -15.41 18.53
N ASP A 671 -17.77 -15.42 19.63
CA ASP A 671 -18.66 -16.52 19.97
C ASP A 671 -20.10 -16.17 19.56
N LEU A 672 -20.71 -16.95 18.67
CA LEU A 672 -22.10 -16.79 18.23
C LEU A 672 -23.10 -17.05 19.36
N ALA A 673 -22.71 -17.76 20.42
CA ALA A 673 -23.53 -17.97 21.61
C ALA A 673 -23.66 -16.71 22.48
N GLU A 674 -22.66 -15.83 22.47
CA GLU A 674 -22.51 -14.64 23.31
C GLU A 674 -23.29 -13.43 22.74
N PRO A 675 -24.24 -12.82 23.48
CA PRO A 675 -25.04 -11.68 23.03
C PRO A 675 -24.23 -10.47 22.53
N LEU A 676 -23.14 -10.09 23.19
CA LEU A 676 -22.29 -8.96 22.80
C LEU A 676 -21.54 -9.25 21.48
N HIS A 677 -21.06 -10.47 21.29
CA HIS A 677 -20.42 -10.87 20.04
C HIS A 677 -21.42 -10.91 18.87
N ALA A 678 -22.62 -11.45 19.10
CA ALA A 678 -23.73 -11.35 18.14
C ALA A 678 -24.08 -9.87 17.84
N ARG A 679 -23.97 -8.99 18.84
CA ARG A 679 -24.20 -7.54 18.69
C ARG A 679 -23.16 -6.85 17.78
N LEU A 680 -21.93 -7.34 17.76
CA LEU A 680 -20.86 -6.89 16.84
C LEU A 680 -21.15 -7.36 15.41
N ILE A 681 -21.60 -8.61 15.21
CA ILE A 681 -22.01 -9.13 13.88
C ILE A 681 -23.18 -8.31 13.32
N HIS A 682 -24.19 -8.00 14.13
CA HIS A 682 -25.27 -7.11 13.73
C HIS A 682 -24.76 -5.71 13.33
N GLN A 683 -23.76 -5.15 14.03
CA GLN A 683 -23.16 -3.87 13.64
C GLN A 683 -22.40 -3.94 12.30
N HIS A 684 -21.77 -5.08 12.00
CA HIS A 684 -21.12 -5.34 10.70
C HIS A 684 -22.15 -5.44 9.57
N LEU A 685 -23.20 -6.25 9.75
CA LEU A 685 -24.27 -6.46 8.75
C LEU A 685 -25.12 -5.21 8.49
N ARG A 686 -25.09 -4.22 9.40
CA ARG A 686 -25.66 -2.88 9.17
C ARG A 686 -24.78 -1.95 8.29
N ARG A 687 -23.58 -2.38 7.91
CA ARG A 687 -22.61 -1.63 7.07
C ARG A 687 -22.19 -2.38 5.81
N ARG A 688 -22.12 -3.72 5.87
CA ARG A 688 -21.80 -4.64 4.77
C ARG A 688 -23.02 -5.56 4.54
N PRO A 689 -23.36 -5.94 3.30
CA PRO A 689 -24.50 -6.83 3.02
C PRO A 689 -24.28 -8.29 3.48
N GLN A 690 -23.04 -8.66 3.84
CA GLN A 690 -22.64 -9.99 4.26
C GLN A 690 -21.53 -9.93 5.31
N ALA A 691 -21.47 -10.95 6.16
CA ALA A 691 -20.35 -11.27 7.02
C ALA A 691 -19.68 -12.55 6.49
N VAL A 692 -18.35 -12.53 6.39
CA VAL A 692 -17.56 -13.74 6.11
C VAL A 692 -16.99 -14.21 7.43
N LEU A 693 -17.31 -15.44 7.80
CA LEU A 693 -16.87 -16.09 9.02
C LEU A 693 -15.92 -17.22 8.63
N THR A 694 -14.81 -17.38 9.32
CA THR A 694 -13.95 -18.57 9.24
C THR A 694 -13.96 -19.31 10.57
N GLU A 695 -13.54 -20.56 10.59
CA GLU A 695 -13.27 -21.27 11.84
C GLU A 695 -12.24 -20.53 12.70
N ASP A 696 -12.38 -20.65 14.02
CA ASP A 696 -11.44 -20.08 14.99
C ASP A 696 -10.27 -21.06 15.28
N VAL A 697 -9.28 -20.55 16.01
CA VAL A 697 -8.25 -21.36 16.66
C VAL A 697 -8.67 -21.53 18.12
N SER A 698 -8.62 -22.75 18.66
CA SER A 698 -8.93 -22.93 20.09
C SER A 698 -7.80 -22.35 20.95
N ASP A 699 -8.06 -22.13 22.23
CA ASP A 699 -6.99 -21.66 23.13
C ASP A 699 -6.05 -22.79 23.53
N GLU A 700 -6.51 -24.05 23.43
CA GLU A 700 -5.72 -25.28 23.49
C GLU A 700 -4.82 -25.45 22.25
N ASP A 701 -5.30 -25.15 21.03
CA ASP A 701 -4.46 -25.09 19.81
C ASP A 701 -3.28 -24.11 20.00
N LEU A 702 -3.45 -23.07 20.84
CA LEU A 702 -2.41 -22.09 21.14
C LEU A 702 -1.58 -22.44 22.41
N GLY A 703 -1.87 -23.58 23.04
CA GLY A 703 -1.33 -23.97 24.35
C GLY A 703 0.18 -24.08 24.41
N TRP A 704 0.84 -24.51 23.33
CA TRP A 704 2.31 -24.62 23.27
C TRP A 704 3.05 -23.30 23.47
N LEU A 705 2.40 -22.14 23.27
CA LEU A 705 2.99 -20.81 23.48
C LEU A 705 2.16 -19.92 24.43
N GLY A 706 0.93 -20.31 24.77
CA GLY A 706 -0.01 -19.51 25.58
C GLY A 706 -0.47 -18.18 24.94
N HIS A 707 0.10 -17.79 23.80
CA HIS A 707 -0.13 -16.52 23.11
C HIS A 707 -0.58 -16.73 21.66
N ALA A 708 -1.53 -15.90 21.22
CA ALA A 708 -1.95 -15.88 19.82
C ALA A 708 -0.83 -15.30 18.93
N HIS A 709 -0.29 -16.15 18.05
CA HIS A 709 0.97 -15.89 17.34
C HIS A 709 0.88 -16.12 15.81
N GLU A 710 1.90 -15.61 15.11
CA GLU A 710 2.28 -15.91 13.74
C GLU A 710 3.83 -15.83 13.65
N LEU A 711 4.50 -16.93 13.35
CA LEU A 711 5.90 -16.96 12.93
C LEU A 711 5.98 -16.62 11.44
N THR A 712 7.07 -16.00 10.99
CA THR A 712 7.21 -15.63 9.57
C THR A 712 8.57 -16.00 8.98
N LEU A 713 8.52 -16.85 7.95
CA LEU A 713 9.67 -17.44 7.28
C LEU A 713 9.88 -16.84 5.88
N PRO A 714 11.08 -16.33 5.54
CA PRO A 714 11.47 -16.07 4.16
C PRO A 714 11.73 -17.37 3.40
N LEU A 715 11.26 -17.45 2.16
CA LEU A 715 11.50 -18.58 1.27
C LEU A 715 12.16 -18.11 -0.04
N ALA A 716 13.10 -18.89 -0.55
CA ALA A 716 13.71 -18.73 -1.87
C ALA A 716 13.33 -19.90 -2.78
N THR A 717 13.22 -19.67 -4.09
CA THR A 717 13.00 -20.76 -5.05
C THR A 717 14.26 -21.63 -5.18
N THR A 718 14.06 -22.93 -5.43
CA THR A 718 15.14 -23.89 -5.72
C THR A 718 15.51 -23.96 -7.20
N ARG A 719 14.85 -23.15 -8.04
CA ARG A 719 15.13 -23.01 -9.47
C ARG A 719 16.29 -22.04 -9.68
N SER A 720 17.22 -22.37 -10.57
CA SER A 720 18.27 -21.44 -11.01
C SER A 720 17.66 -20.19 -11.66
N PRO A 721 18.27 -19.00 -11.51
CA PRO A 721 17.88 -17.82 -12.27
C PRO A 721 17.95 -18.07 -13.78
N ALA A 722 17.07 -17.43 -14.54
CA ALA A 722 17.12 -17.46 -15.99
C ALA A 722 18.31 -16.62 -16.51
N PRO A 723 19.04 -17.05 -17.55
CA PRO A 723 20.10 -16.25 -18.15
C PRO A 723 19.59 -14.88 -18.60
N ALA A 724 20.42 -13.84 -18.42
CA ALA A 724 20.05 -12.49 -18.83
C ALA A 724 19.86 -12.39 -20.35
N PRO A 725 18.69 -11.97 -20.87
CA PRO A 725 18.55 -11.65 -22.28
C PRO A 725 19.38 -10.41 -22.61
N GLY A 726 20.40 -10.57 -23.46
CA GLY A 726 21.42 -9.56 -23.75
C GLY A 726 20.86 -8.22 -24.26
N PRO A 727 21.00 -7.11 -23.52
CA PRO A 727 20.44 -5.81 -23.89
C PRO A 727 21.42 -4.99 -24.76
N ASP A 728 21.86 -5.55 -25.89
CA ASP A 728 22.59 -4.81 -26.95
C ASP A 728 21.67 -3.86 -27.76
N ALA A 729 20.41 -3.78 -27.35
CA ALA A 729 19.40 -2.83 -27.82
C ALA A 729 19.88 -1.37 -27.72
N ARG A 730 19.79 -0.62 -28.83
CA ARG A 730 20.00 0.82 -28.82
C ARG A 730 18.75 1.50 -28.22
N PRO A 731 18.88 2.40 -27.23
CA PRO A 731 17.74 3.11 -26.66
C PRO A 731 17.10 4.03 -27.71
N ARG A 732 15.77 3.93 -27.87
CA ARG A 732 15.04 4.71 -28.87
C ARG A 732 14.77 6.13 -28.38
N ARG A 733 15.74 7.03 -28.60
CA ARG A 733 15.55 8.48 -28.45
C ARG A 733 14.73 9.04 -29.62
N ASP A 734 13.42 8.90 -29.56
CA ASP A 734 12.53 9.73 -30.38
C ASP A 734 12.63 11.18 -29.89
N GLN A 735 13.00 12.11 -30.78
CA GLN A 735 13.01 13.54 -30.42
C GLN A 735 11.56 14.04 -30.30
N PRO A 736 11.21 14.81 -29.25
CA PRO A 736 9.88 15.41 -29.09
C PRO A 736 9.69 16.56 -30.10
N GLY A 737 9.42 16.20 -31.36
CA GLY A 737 9.29 17.16 -32.46
C GLY A 737 9.06 16.59 -33.86
N HIS A 738 9.17 15.28 -34.09
CA HIS A 738 8.91 14.66 -35.41
C HIS A 738 7.89 13.52 -35.31
N GLY A 739 6.61 13.85 -35.58
CA GLY A 739 5.63 12.86 -36.02
C GLY A 739 5.97 12.31 -37.41
N PRO A 740 5.15 11.40 -37.99
CA PRO A 740 5.38 10.86 -39.32
C PRO A 740 5.59 12.00 -40.32
N ALA A 741 6.73 11.96 -41.03
CA ALA A 741 7.35 13.13 -41.64
C ALA A 741 6.33 13.99 -42.41
N ARG A 742 6.28 15.30 -42.09
CA ARG A 742 5.43 16.30 -42.76
C ARG A 742 5.79 16.40 -44.24
N ARG A 743 5.25 15.49 -45.06
CA ARG A 743 5.18 15.65 -46.51
C ARG A 743 4.35 16.90 -46.79
N SER A 744 4.91 17.83 -47.56
CA SER A 744 4.32 19.13 -47.89
C SER A 744 3.21 19.03 -48.96
N ARG A 745 2.27 18.11 -48.74
CA ARG A 745 0.93 17.95 -49.35
C ARG A 745 0.21 16.80 -48.63
N PRO A 746 -1.11 16.89 -48.40
CA PRO A 746 -1.84 15.83 -47.71
C PRO A 746 -1.86 14.55 -48.54
N ALA A 747 -1.47 13.43 -47.93
CA ALA A 747 -1.90 12.12 -48.41
C ALA A 747 -3.36 11.93 -47.98
N VAL A 748 -4.27 11.77 -48.94
CA VAL A 748 -5.67 11.46 -48.66
C VAL A 748 -5.77 9.95 -48.41
N ASP A 749 -5.80 9.56 -47.13
CA ASP A 749 -5.93 8.16 -46.71
C ASP A 749 -7.42 7.80 -46.64
N ALA A 750 -7.99 7.41 -47.79
CA ALA A 750 -9.40 7.10 -47.95
C ALA A 750 -9.68 5.60 -47.73
N GLY A 751 -10.12 5.25 -46.53
CA GLY A 751 -10.56 3.89 -46.19
C GLY A 751 -11.96 3.59 -46.74
N GLU A 752 -12.07 3.14 -47.98
CA GLU A 752 -13.34 2.64 -48.53
C GLU A 752 -13.71 1.28 -47.92
N GLY A 753 -14.87 1.22 -47.26
CA GLY A 753 -15.39 0.01 -46.64
C GLY A 753 -16.16 -0.86 -47.63
N VAL A 754 -15.57 -1.98 -48.06
CA VAL A 754 -16.24 -2.98 -48.91
C VAL A 754 -16.74 -4.14 -48.05
N HIS A 755 -18.05 -4.39 -48.06
CA HIS A 755 -18.64 -5.56 -47.41
C HIS A 755 -18.38 -6.85 -48.22
N PRO A 756 -17.91 -7.95 -47.58
CA PRO A 756 -17.81 -9.25 -48.25
C PRO A 756 -19.20 -9.91 -48.37
N PRO A 757 -19.56 -10.46 -49.55
CA PRO A 757 -20.80 -11.22 -49.69
C PRO A 757 -20.70 -12.61 -49.02
N HIS A 758 -21.84 -13.11 -48.53
CA HIS A 758 -21.93 -14.44 -47.93
C HIS A 758 -21.64 -15.56 -48.95
N ARG A 759 -20.99 -16.65 -48.49
CA ARG A 759 -20.80 -17.88 -49.27
C ARG A 759 -21.56 -19.06 -48.64
N HIS A 760 -22.59 -19.53 -49.34
CA HIS A 760 -23.18 -20.87 -49.23
C HIS A 760 -23.66 -21.29 -50.63
N GLY A 761 -23.52 -22.56 -51.01
CA GLY A 761 -23.96 -23.11 -52.31
C GLY A 761 -22.81 -23.35 -53.32
N PRO A 762 -22.77 -24.51 -54.01
CA PRO A 762 -21.70 -24.88 -54.95
C PRO A 762 -22.13 -24.88 -56.45
N ASP A 763 -21.18 -25.22 -57.33
CA ASP A 763 -21.27 -25.74 -58.73
C ASP A 763 -22.14 -24.97 -59.76
N HIS A 764 -21.60 -24.39 -60.84
CA HIS A 764 -20.95 -25.09 -61.97
C HIS A 764 -20.18 -24.12 -62.93
N HIS A 765 -19.58 -24.71 -63.99
CA HIS A 765 -19.08 -24.18 -65.30
C HIS A 765 -19.39 -22.71 -65.72
N ARG A 766 -18.56 -21.99 -66.50
CA ARG A 766 -17.29 -22.27 -67.25
C ARG A 766 -16.57 -20.91 -67.55
N PRO A 767 -15.32 -20.86 -68.08
CA PRO A 767 -14.56 -19.62 -68.29
C PRO A 767 -14.52 -19.14 -69.77
N ALA A 768 -13.77 -18.04 -70.00
CA ALA A 768 -13.41 -17.38 -71.28
C ALA A 768 -14.53 -16.47 -71.90
N ALA A 769 -14.24 -15.37 -72.62
CA ALA A 769 -12.96 -14.78 -73.08
C ALA A 769 -13.05 -13.21 -73.12
N PRO A 770 -11.97 -12.46 -73.46
CA PRO A 770 -11.85 -11.02 -73.14
C PRO A 770 -11.77 -10.08 -74.38
N ALA A 771 -11.16 -8.89 -74.17
CA ALA A 771 -10.66 -7.89 -75.15
C ALA A 771 -11.64 -6.78 -75.59
N ALA A 772 -11.20 -5.55 -75.90
CA ALA A 772 -9.95 -4.82 -75.54
C ALA A 772 -10.04 -3.34 -75.96
N ARG A 773 -9.20 -2.48 -75.35
CA ARG A 773 -8.38 -1.47 -76.10
C ARG A 773 -7.18 -0.99 -75.26
N ARG A 774 -6.05 -0.77 -75.93
CA ARG A 774 -4.74 -0.28 -75.44
C ARG A 774 -4.17 0.66 -76.52
N PRO A 775 -3.33 1.65 -76.19
CA PRO A 775 -1.86 1.48 -76.29
C PRO A 775 -1.14 1.65 -74.93
N ARG A 776 -0.04 0.94 -74.59
CA ARG A 776 1.39 1.12 -75.01
C ARG A 776 2.01 2.46 -74.54
N HIS A 777 3.22 2.55 -73.97
CA HIS A 777 4.18 1.53 -73.49
C HIS A 777 5.25 2.18 -72.57
N ARG A 778 5.58 1.57 -71.43
CA ARG A 778 6.96 1.25 -71.00
C ARG A 778 6.96 0.38 -69.72
N SER A 779 8.06 -0.30 -69.46
CA SER A 779 8.19 -1.43 -68.53
C SER A 779 8.78 -1.05 -67.18
N GLY A 780 8.22 -1.61 -66.11
CA GLY A 780 8.84 -1.66 -64.77
C GLY A 780 8.26 -2.83 -63.99
N VAL A 781 9.12 -3.73 -63.50
CA VAL A 781 8.69 -4.93 -62.76
C VAL A 781 8.31 -4.54 -61.33
N VAL A 782 7.03 -4.61 -61.00
CA VAL A 782 6.54 -4.39 -59.63
C VAL A 782 6.44 -5.74 -58.92
N ARG A 783 7.41 -6.05 -58.05
CA ARG A 783 7.39 -7.23 -57.19
C ARG A 783 6.49 -6.97 -55.98
N ALA A 784 5.18 -7.18 -56.15
CA ALA A 784 4.24 -7.16 -55.04
C ALA A 784 4.41 -8.40 -54.16
N VAL A 785 4.63 -8.22 -52.86
CA VAL A 785 4.64 -9.29 -51.85
C VAL A 785 3.44 -9.05 -50.93
N PRO A 786 2.34 -9.82 -51.07
CA PRO A 786 1.20 -9.70 -50.17
C PRO A 786 1.51 -10.42 -48.86
N VAL A 787 1.36 -9.72 -47.73
CA VAL A 787 1.36 -10.32 -46.39
C VAL A 787 -0.08 -10.28 -45.87
N PRO A 788 -0.78 -11.42 -45.76
CA PRO A 788 -2.11 -11.46 -45.17
C PRO A 788 -1.99 -11.40 -43.63
N ALA A 789 -2.38 -10.27 -43.04
CA ALA A 789 -2.62 -10.18 -41.61
C ALA A 789 -4.01 -10.72 -41.29
N GLY A 790 -4.14 -11.52 -40.23
CA GLY A 790 -5.41 -12.06 -39.78
C GLY A 790 -5.45 -12.21 -38.26
N ASP A 791 -6.04 -11.22 -37.59
CA ASP A 791 -7.42 -11.42 -37.14
C ASP A 791 -8.18 -10.07 -37.05
N ARG A 792 -9.47 -10.12 -36.72
CA ARG A 792 -10.46 -9.02 -36.92
C ARG A 792 -10.12 -7.72 -36.15
N PRO A 793 -10.44 -6.51 -36.65
CA PRO A 793 -11.38 -6.13 -37.74
C PRO A 793 -10.78 -6.31 -39.16
N PRO A 794 -11.46 -5.98 -40.28
CA PRO A 794 -11.24 -6.70 -41.54
C PRO A 794 -9.85 -6.49 -42.17
N PRO A 795 -9.32 -7.50 -42.89
CA PRO A 795 -7.97 -7.45 -43.45
C PRO A 795 -7.89 -6.44 -44.60
N HIS A 796 -7.24 -5.30 -44.35
CA HIS A 796 -7.00 -4.26 -45.35
C HIS A 796 -5.61 -4.42 -46.01
N PRO A 797 -5.51 -4.88 -47.28
CA PRO A 797 -4.23 -4.90 -47.97
C PRO A 797 -3.73 -3.48 -48.27
N ARG A 798 -2.49 -3.16 -47.89
CA ARG A 798 -1.87 -1.84 -48.10
C ARG A 798 -0.83 -1.85 -49.25
N PRO A 799 -1.20 -1.48 -50.49
CA PRO A 799 -0.25 -1.43 -51.60
C PRO A 799 0.55 -0.11 -51.62
N HIS A 800 1.81 -0.15 -51.18
CA HIS A 800 2.71 1.00 -51.34
C HIS A 800 3.23 1.12 -52.79
N ARG A 801 3.19 2.35 -53.34
CA ARG A 801 3.79 2.71 -54.65
C ARG A 801 4.74 3.89 -54.48
N HIS A 802 5.91 3.80 -55.12
CA HIS A 802 6.89 4.90 -55.19
C HIS A 802 7.08 5.36 -56.65
N PRO A 803 6.89 6.66 -56.97
CA PRO A 803 7.30 7.22 -58.25
C PRO A 803 8.78 7.62 -58.23
N GLY A 804 9.46 7.47 -59.38
CA GLY A 804 10.85 7.89 -59.57
C GLY A 804 11.01 9.39 -59.88
N ARG A 805 12.22 9.92 -59.65
CA ARG A 805 12.63 11.28 -60.05
C ARG A 805 13.12 11.34 -61.51
N PRO A 806 12.84 12.44 -62.22
CA PRO A 806 13.81 13.17 -63.04
C PRO A 806 14.31 14.42 -62.29
N GLY A 807 15.20 15.23 -62.87
CA GLY A 807 15.67 16.46 -62.21
C GLY A 807 16.43 17.46 -63.10
N CYS A 808 16.82 18.57 -62.46
CA CYS A 808 17.77 19.62 -62.86
C CYS A 808 17.37 20.64 -63.96
N HIS A 809 17.71 21.92 -63.68
CA HIS A 809 17.78 23.10 -64.57
C HIS A 809 16.46 23.64 -65.19
N ALA A 810 16.32 24.94 -65.52
CA ALA A 810 16.94 26.19 -65.04
C ALA A 810 16.15 27.43 -65.54
N ALA A 811 16.33 28.60 -64.91
CA ALA A 811 15.76 29.93 -65.27
C ALA A 811 14.21 30.05 -65.24
N GLY A 812 13.59 31.24 -65.08
CA GLY A 812 14.09 32.59 -64.74
C GLY A 812 12.93 33.62 -64.63
N SER A 813 13.21 34.84 -64.14
CA SER A 813 12.61 36.16 -64.49
C SER A 813 11.10 36.29 -64.89
N VAL A 814 10.29 37.29 -64.49
CA VAL A 814 10.50 38.56 -63.75
C VAL A 814 9.13 39.27 -63.49
N ARG A 815 8.96 39.99 -62.36
CA ARG A 815 7.97 41.10 -62.10
C ARG A 815 6.45 40.81 -62.27
N MET A 816 5.49 41.65 -61.84
CA MET A 816 5.26 42.34 -60.54
C MET A 816 3.91 41.78 -59.97
N ASP A 817 2.97 42.41 -59.24
CA ASP A 817 2.79 43.76 -58.68
C ASP A 817 1.78 43.78 -57.50
N ALA A 818 1.48 44.96 -56.97
CA ALA A 818 0.44 45.31 -55.98
C ALA A 818 -0.70 46.16 -56.68
N PRO A 819 -1.65 46.88 -56.02
CA PRO A 819 -1.86 47.07 -54.57
C PRO A 819 -3.34 47.16 -54.07
N ALA A 820 -3.49 47.35 -52.73
CA ALA A 820 -4.58 48.12 -52.06
C ALA A 820 -6.05 47.58 -52.11
N HIS A 821 -7.04 48.02 -51.29
CA HIS A 821 -7.07 48.74 -50.00
C HIS A 821 -8.49 48.70 -49.36
N ARG A 822 -8.60 48.68 -48.00
CA ARG A 822 -9.77 49.12 -47.16
C ARG A 822 -11.12 48.34 -47.31
N GLY A 823 -12.08 48.35 -46.37
CA GLY A 823 -12.05 48.73 -44.94
C GLY A 823 -13.42 49.09 -44.30
N TRP A 824 -13.69 48.63 -43.05
CA TRP A 824 -14.76 49.06 -42.09
C TRP A 824 -16.24 48.73 -42.53
N THR A 825 -17.33 48.75 -41.73
CA THR A 825 -17.67 49.35 -40.40
C THR A 825 -18.62 48.46 -39.52
N ARG A 826 -19.61 48.99 -38.73
CA ARG A 826 -20.24 48.36 -37.53
C ARG A 826 -21.79 48.55 -37.36
N ILE A 827 -22.52 47.49 -36.90
CA ILE A 827 -23.61 47.47 -35.85
C ILE A 827 -24.97 48.20 -36.17
N PRO A 828 -26.19 48.04 -35.52
CA PRO A 828 -26.81 47.11 -34.51
C PRO A 828 -28.21 46.46 -34.85
N ALA A 829 -28.85 45.76 -33.86
CA ALA A 829 -30.32 45.77 -33.50
C ALA A 829 -31.26 44.51 -33.68
N HIS A 830 -32.54 44.58 -33.20
CA HIS A 830 -33.47 43.49 -32.77
C HIS A 830 -34.99 43.98 -32.80
N PRO A 831 -36.11 43.37 -32.28
CA PRO A 831 -36.40 42.08 -31.55
C PRO A 831 -37.80 41.33 -31.78
N ARG A 832 -38.02 40.16 -31.11
CA ARG A 832 -39.30 39.55 -30.54
C ARG A 832 -40.67 39.37 -31.30
N ARG A 833 -41.33 38.18 -31.19
CA ARG A 833 -42.69 37.90 -30.53
C ARG A 833 -43.20 36.40 -30.55
N LEU A 834 -44.44 36.10 -30.06
CA LEU A 834 -45.03 34.79 -29.59
C LEU A 834 -46.57 34.62 -29.86
N PRO A 835 -47.18 33.40 -30.02
CA PRO A 835 -48.11 32.79 -29.00
C PRO A 835 -48.30 31.21 -29.05
N ALA A 836 -49.34 30.59 -28.40
CA ALA A 836 -49.65 29.12 -28.35
C ALA A 836 -51.10 28.74 -27.82
N ARG A 837 -51.53 27.43 -27.84
CA ARG A 837 -52.67 26.67 -27.14
C ARG A 837 -53.54 25.75 -28.07
N GLY A 838 -54.31 24.69 -27.70
CA GLY A 838 -54.47 23.83 -26.47
C GLY A 838 -55.80 22.96 -26.36
N ARG A 839 -55.89 21.99 -25.40
CA ARG A 839 -57.10 21.20 -24.85
C ARG A 839 -57.73 20.01 -25.66
N PRO A 840 -58.66 19.11 -25.13
CA PRO A 840 -59.31 18.91 -23.79
C PRO A 840 -59.26 17.45 -23.16
N LEU A 841 -60.30 16.96 -22.42
CA LEU A 841 -60.28 15.87 -21.36
C LEU A 841 -61.60 15.04 -21.14
N ARG A 842 -61.51 13.82 -20.52
CA ARG A 842 -62.47 13.00 -19.66
C ARG A 842 -61.93 11.52 -19.52
N HIS A 843 -62.36 10.52 -18.69
CA HIS A 843 -63.22 10.36 -17.47
C HIS A 843 -62.99 9.00 -16.68
N ARG A 844 -63.64 8.87 -15.49
CA ARG A 844 -64.07 7.71 -14.62
C ARG A 844 -63.36 6.31 -14.53
N SER A 845 -62.71 6.07 -13.37
CA SER A 845 -62.84 4.96 -12.37
C SER A 845 -62.88 3.44 -12.71
N SER A 846 -61.98 2.65 -12.08
CA SER A 846 -62.32 1.55 -11.10
C SER A 846 -61.05 0.88 -10.50
N HIS A 847 -61.22 -0.16 -9.64
CA HIS A 847 -60.19 -0.78 -8.78
C HIS A 847 -59.23 -1.78 -9.48
N GLY A 848 -58.02 -2.02 -8.96
CA GLY A 848 -57.22 -3.21 -9.33
C GLY A 848 -55.76 -3.26 -8.82
N ARG A 849 -55.35 -4.38 -8.21
CA ARG A 849 -53.97 -4.65 -7.70
C ARG A 849 -52.96 -4.86 -8.84
N GLY A 850 -51.68 -4.47 -8.69
CA GLY A 850 -50.62 -5.07 -9.52
C GLY A 850 -49.21 -4.44 -9.56
N ARG A 851 -48.22 -5.16 -9.00
CA ARG A 851 -46.78 -5.25 -9.39
C ARG A 851 -46.10 -4.01 -10.01
N GLY A 852 -45.22 -3.35 -9.25
CA GLY A 852 -44.14 -2.51 -9.80
C GLY A 852 -42.77 -3.22 -9.76
N ARG A 853 -42.06 -3.31 -10.91
CA ARG A 853 -40.65 -3.77 -10.96
C ARG A 853 -39.82 -2.94 -11.95
N VAL A 854 -38.65 -2.51 -11.50
CA VAL A 854 -37.48 -2.05 -12.28
C VAL A 854 -37.66 -0.94 -13.33
N ARG A 855 -37.05 0.23 -13.06
CA ARG A 855 -36.23 0.93 -14.07
C ARG A 855 -34.84 1.26 -13.50
N ARG A 856 -33.83 1.16 -14.36
CA ARG A 856 -32.40 1.27 -14.03
C ARG A 856 -32.02 2.70 -13.60
N ARG A 857 -31.05 2.84 -12.69
CA ARG A 857 -30.16 4.01 -12.60
C ARG A 857 -28.72 3.55 -12.33
N GLN A 858 -27.75 4.30 -12.86
CA GLN A 858 -26.31 3.99 -12.80
C GLN A 858 -25.71 4.33 -11.41
N PRO A 859 -24.59 3.69 -11.02
CA PRO A 859 -23.84 4.07 -9.82
C PRO A 859 -23.15 5.43 -9.98
N ARG A 860 -22.79 6.07 -8.86
CA ARG A 860 -21.94 7.27 -8.81
C ARG A 860 -20.83 7.13 -7.75
N HIS A 861 -19.79 7.93 -7.92
CA HIS A 861 -18.48 7.84 -7.25
C HIS A 861 -18.49 7.99 -5.71
N PRO A 862 -17.40 7.56 -5.01
CA PRO A 862 -17.40 7.31 -3.58
C PRO A 862 -17.09 8.53 -2.68
N LEU A 863 -17.55 8.39 -1.43
CA LEU A 863 -16.94 8.84 -0.16
C LEU A 863 -16.20 10.20 -0.14
N ARG A 864 -16.83 11.21 0.48
CA ARG A 864 -16.13 12.35 1.10
C ARG A 864 -15.79 12.05 2.57
N PRO A 865 -14.67 12.56 3.11
CA PRO A 865 -14.40 12.51 4.54
C PRO A 865 -15.34 13.42 5.34
N TYR A 866 -15.53 13.07 6.62
CA TYR A 866 -16.43 13.75 7.55
C TYR A 866 -15.86 15.12 7.98
N ARG A 867 -16.65 16.20 7.90
CA ARG A 867 -16.41 17.43 8.68
C ARG A 867 -17.43 17.49 9.81
N PRO A 868 -17.04 17.78 11.07
CA PRO A 868 -18.00 18.13 12.10
C PRO A 868 -18.68 19.46 11.75
N ALA A 869 -19.99 19.55 11.94
CA ALA A 869 -20.74 20.77 11.67
C ALA A 869 -20.59 21.76 12.84
N ARG A 870 -20.22 23.02 12.55
CA ARG A 870 -20.54 24.14 13.44
C ARG A 870 -22.04 24.43 13.34
N PRO A 871 -22.75 24.72 14.45
CA PRO A 871 -24.14 25.17 14.37
C PRO A 871 -24.20 26.55 13.71
N GLY A 872 -25.12 26.72 12.75
CA GLY A 872 -25.44 28.02 12.18
C GLY A 872 -26.50 28.74 13.01
N ALA A 873 -26.36 30.04 13.21
CA ALA A 873 -27.35 30.86 13.91
C ALA A 873 -28.58 31.14 13.01
N GLY A 874 -29.73 31.38 13.65
CA GLY A 874 -30.97 31.78 12.96
C GLY A 874 -31.97 32.45 13.89
N ASN A 875 -32.23 33.74 13.65
CA ASN A 875 -33.37 34.54 14.12
C ASN A 875 -33.57 34.76 15.64
N ALA A 876 -32.86 35.77 16.15
CA ALA A 876 -33.42 37.01 16.70
C ALA A 876 -34.67 37.01 17.60
N VAL A 877 -34.47 37.48 18.84
CA VAL A 877 -35.23 38.60 19.45
C VAL A 877 -34.22 39.51 20.20
N ARG A 878 -34.48 40.82 20.26
CA ARG A 878 -33.79 41.86 21.07
C ARG A 878 -34.74 42.29 22.22
N PRO A 879 -34.29 42.85 23.36
CA PRO A 879 -33.40 44.02 23.37
C PRO A 879 -32.35 44.10 24.53
N GLU A 880 -31.55 45.18 24.49
CA GLU A 880 -31.05 46.04 25.60
C GLU A 880 -30.39 45.45 26.88
N HIS A 881 -29.48 46.12 27.59
CA HIS A 881 -28.89 47.49 27.43
C HIS A 881 -27.38 47.49 27.82
N ASP A 882 -26.78 48.69 27.78
CA ASP A 882 -25.53 49.18 28.39
C ASP A 882 -25.13 48.61 29.79
N ARG A 883 -23.90 48.70 30.35
CA ARG A 883 -22.57 49.24 29.91
C ARG A 883 -21.43 48.82 30.89
N TYR A 884 -20.20 49.11 30.45
CA TYR A 884 -19.04 49.58 31.25
C TYR A 884 -18.15 48.62 32.07
N ARG A 885 -16.90 49.12 32.20
CA ARG A 885 -15.79 48.91 33.15
C ARG A 885 -16.12 48.05 34.39
N GLY A 886 -15.26 47.15 34.87
CA GLY A 886 -13.82 46.97 34.64
C GLY A 886 -13.00 47.45 35.84
N GLY A 887 -12.13 46.60 36.39
CA GLY A 887 -11.28 46.93 37.54
C GLY A 887 -10.46 45.75 38.05
N ILE A 888 -9.13 45.93 38.11
CA ILE A 888 -8.20 45.10 38.90
C ILE A 888 -7.85 45.92 40.14
N PRO A 889 -7.69 45.29 41.31
CA PRO A 889 -6.52 45.61 42.12
C PRO A 889 -5.76 44.36 42.59
N ARG A 890 -4.44 44.42 42.46
CA ARG A 890 -3.51 43.66 43.32
C ARG A 890 -3.44 44.36 44.68
N HIS A 891 -3.01 43.69 45.75
CA HIS A 891 -1.82 44.11 46.53
C HIS A 891 -1.51 43.21 47.75
N THR A 892 -0.21 42.91 47.94
CA THR A 892 0.49 42.65 49.23
C THR A 892 0.08 41.42 50.07
N ARG A 893 0.92 40.87 50.99
CA ARG A 893 2.31 41.16 51.42
C ARG A 893 2.98 39.86 51.94
N ARG A 894 4.32 39.79 51.97
CA ARG A 894 5.10 38.92 52.90
C ARG A 894 5.41 39.70 54.19
N PRO A 895 5.75 39.01 55.30
CA PRO A 895 7.14 39.10 55.81
C PRO A 895 7.74 37.72 56.24
N HIS A 896 8.81 37.73 57.05
CA HIS A 896 9.72 36.62 57.40
C HIS A 896 9.74 36.34 58.93
N LEU A 897 10.11 35.08 59.30
CA LEU A 897 10.95 34.64 60.46
C LEU A 897 10.53 35.08 61.90
N ASP A 898 10.95 34.46 63.01
CA ASP A 898 12.20 33.71 63.30
C ASP A 898 12.13 32.78 64.56
N GLY A 899 13.18 31.96 64.79
CA GLY A 899 13.55 31.34 66.08
C GLY A 899 13.00 29.93 66.42
N ALA A 900 13.67 29.06 67.20
CA ALA A 900 15.06 29.06 67.70
C ALA A 900 15.56 27.64 68.12
N HIS A 901 16.88 27.48 68.32
CA HIS A 901 17.64 26.23 68.62
C HIS A 901 17.81 26.00 70.17
N PRO A 902 18.45 24.92 70.74
CA PRO A 902 19.86 24.51 70.46
C PRO A 902 20.45 23.10 70.86
N ARG A 903 21.69 22.79 70.36
CA ARG A 903 22.81 21.99 70.95
C ARG A 903 22.67 20.45 71.16
N ALA A 904 23.75 19.61 71.15
CA ALA A 904 25.14 19.71 70.61
C ALA A 904 25.93 18.36 70.72
N TRP A 905 27.16 18.33 70.13
CA TRP A 905 28.36 17.46 70.35
C TRP A 905 28.83 16.48 69.23
N HIS A 906 30.16 16.22 69.27
CA HIS A 906 31.04 15.58 68.26
C HIS A 906 31.18 14.03 68.46
N ARG A 907 31.96 13.21 67.70
CA ARG A 907 33.23 13.40 66.94
C ARG A 907 33.50 12.25 65.93
N SER A 908 34.50 12.42 65.05
CA SER A 908 35.04 11.42 64.07
C SER A 908 36.40 10.86 64.57
N PRO A 909 37.03 9.78 64.01
CA PRO A 909 37.80 9.90 62.73
C PRO A 909 38.02 8.62 61.84
N ARG A 910 38.34 8.86 60.55
CA ARG A 910 39.36 8.26 59.62
C ARG A 910 39.92 6.83 59.86
N HIS A 911 40.18 5.99 58.85
CA HIS A 911 41.29 6.17 57.86
C HIS A 911 41.25 5.32 56.56
N HIS A 912 42.00 5.79 55.54
CA HIS A 912 42.45 5.13 54.27
C HIS A 912 44.01 5.08 54.28
N PRO A 913 44.79 4.58 53.26
CA PRO A 913 44.52 4.25 51.84
C PRO A 913 44.60 2.71 51.57
N ALA A 914 45.02 2.05 50.47
CA ALA A 914 45.50 2.30 49.07
C ALA A 914 45.09 1.05 48.21
N ASP A 915 45.16 0.89 46.87
CA ASP A 915 45.78 1.49 45.67
C ASP A 915 47.24 1.13 45.27
N HIS A 916 47.42 0.45 44.12
CA HIS A 916 48.53 0.65 43.15
C HIS A 916 48.35 -0.14 41.82
N ARG A 917 48.46 0.56 40.67
CA ARG A 917 48.91 0.07 39.34
C ARG A 917 50.46 0.22 39.24
N PRO A 918 51.24 -0.41 38.30
CA PRO A 918 50.99 -0.46 36.84
C PRO A 918 51.59 -1.66 36.03
N GLY A 919 51.55 -1.60 34.69
CA GLY A 919 52.36 -2.46 33.80
C GLY A 919 52.02 -2.36 32.30
N ARG A 920 53.02 -2.23 31.42
CA ARG A 920 52.92 -2.34 29.94
C ARG A 920 53.85 -3.47 29.47
N HIS A 921 53.51 -4.20 28.39
CA HIS A 921 54.28 -4.33 27.13
C HIS A 921 53.81 -5.51 26.25
N ARG A 922 54.14 -5.48 24.95
CA ARG A 922 54.10 -6.62 24.01
C ARG A 922 55.25 -7.59 24.28
N PRO A 923 55.16 -8.85 23.83
CA PRO A 923 56.06 -9.28 22.74
C PRO A 923 55.40 -10.16 21.66
N ALA A 924 56.20 -10.47 20.62
CA ALA A 924 55.99 -11.48 19.56
C ALA A 924 57.38 -11.76 18.92
N PRO A 925 57.60 -12.76 18.04
CA PRO A 925 56.75 -13.88 17.60
C PRO A 925 57.41 -15.25 17.99
N PRO A 926 57.28 -16.32 17.18
CA PRO A 926 58.32 -16.57 16.15
C PRO A 926 57.79 -16.97 14.76
N GLN A 927 58.69 -17.00 13.76
CA GLN A 927 58.43 -17.37 12.34
C GLN A 927 59.28 -18.59 11.93
N ARG A 928 58.87 -19.32 10.86
CA ARG A 928 59.68 -19.71 9.66
C ARG A 928 58.71 -19.93 8.48
N HIS A 929 58.83 -19.19 7.37
CA HIS A 929 59.47 -19.52 6.07
C HIS A 929 58.71 -20.60 5.24
N ILE A 930 58.69 -20.62 3.89
CA ILE A 930 59.64 -20.13 2.85
C ILE A 930 58.90 -19.37 1.71
N THR A 931 59.64 -18.64 0.86
CA THR A 931 59.19 -17.81 -0.29
C THR A 931 59.59 -18.44 -1.67
N PRO A 932 59.81 -17.70 -2.79
CA PRO A 932 58.75 -17.29 -3.73
C PRO A 932 59.03 -17.59 -5.22
N ARG A 933 58.05 -17.35 -6.09
CA ARG A 933 58.23 -16.39 -7.20
C ARG A 933 56.90 -15.80 -7.69
#